data_AF-A0A7X7IQM3-F1
#
_entry.id   AF-A0A7X7IQM3-F1
#
_cell.length_a   1.000
_cell.length_b   1.000
_cell.length_c   1.000
_cell.angle_alpha   90.00
_cell.angle_beta   90.00
_cell.angle_gamma   90.00
#
_symmetry.space_group_name_H-M   'P 1'
#
loop_
_entity.id
_entity.type
_entity.pdbx_description
1 polymer ?
#
loop_
_entity_poly.entity_id
_entity_poly.type
_entity_poly.pdbx_seq_one_letter_code
_entity_poly.pdbx_strand_id
1 'polypeptide(L)'
;MLLSGNSLDELLQLDPLIRPDLKSVWMPDSPASESAAGVSADVEVGPLPLFESADALGTFTYDTLANGMPILHSLFGAPASIFLDFDGHAPEGWLPFKQDADGSTFNLTEQATIVETWRQVSAWYSMFDINVTTIQPDVATHPTSWHVITPSYNSGGVAWSIFPHTTPGSLVDGNWSPFNFTAAIVHEVGHTFGCGHISKFDQWGDNIQEYAVFDDPLHGSIMGGTGRVVNNWSLWHAAPWHNPGGPSYLQDDMAYIAGLVVSNAATGYTGDGYRPDDHGGTIATATPMAAEGTTRWTTGVLERLTDADAFSFSIDVAGRYSLAATREDPNGVDLMAAIYNSAGVLLAAESSDSREQPYSLVNDQYLTLDFATPGTYYVIVTSRGNYADQGAYNVRVDPLPGGWTLDNVGLNARPGYATYDWSTSTYTVAGSGYFIYNSTSSIIGGTNDSFQYLYQELKGDGAITVRVSSPQATQYYQAGVMIRDSLDSNAKAASLVLNGQNRAYFFARGTTGGSASSSYRMATSSYLLRLTRSGNVFRAYVSSNNGVTWTQVGTNQNIAMGETVYIGLVSTARVNTWGSSSAPTNHALNVATFTNVSVTGNLNPEPTLNALPAPSGLTITSKTASSFSLAWNDVSGESGYVVERSNDGINYRPIGTTA
;
A
#
# COMPACT_ATOMS: atom_id res chain seq x y z
N MET A 1 16.27 16.97 -28.35
CA MET A 1 15.91 15.65 -28.93
C MET A 1 14.39 15.61 -28.99
N LEU A 2 13.81 15.57 -30.19
CA LEU A 2 12.36 15.53 -30.40
C LEU A 2 11.93 14.05 -30.45
N LEU A 3 11.05 13.64 -29.53
CA LEU A 3 10.31 12.39 -29.61
C LEU A 3 8.83 12.74 -29.50
N SER A 4 8.07 12.29 -30.50
CA SER A 4 6.63 12.48 -30.66
C SER A 4 5.90 11.14 -30.53
N GLY A 5 4.77 11.16 -29.83
CA GLY A 5 3.77 10.08 -29.67
C GLY A 5 3.19 10.18 -28.24
N ASN A 6 1.88 10.27 -27.96
CA ASN A 6 0.66 9.97 -28.71
C ASN A 6 -0.52 10.88 -28.29
N SER A 7 -1.38 11.14 -29.28
CA SER A 7 -2.84 11.43 -29.29
C SER A 7 -3.61 12.00 -28.06
N LEU A 8 -3.96 13.28 -28.17
CA LEU A 8 -5.30 13.93 -28.14
C LEU A 8 -6.40 13.66 -27.08
N ASP A 9 -6.31 12.72 -26.12
CA ASP A 9 -7.37 12.58 -25.09
C ASP A 9 -6.96 13.09 -23.69
N GLU A 10 -6.02 14.04 -23.67
CA GLU A 10 -5.85 15.08 -22.64
C GLU A 10 -7.02 16.11 -22.65
N LEU A 11 -8.26 15.64 -22.63
CA LEU A 11 -9.49 16.44 -22.57
C LEU A 11 -10.25 16.01 -21.31
N LEU A 12 -10.04 16.60 -20.12
CA LEU A 12 -10.38 17.98 -19.81
C LEU A 12 -9.69 18.43 -18.51
N GLN A 13 -8.66 19.26 -18.62
CA GLN A 13 -8.36 20.27 -17.61
C GLN A 13 -9.26 21.49 -17.86
N LEU A 14 -10.14 21.82 -16.91
CA LEU A 14 -10.75 23.16 -16.79
C LEU A 14 -10.98 23.52 -15.30
N ASP A 15 -9.90 23.93 -14.62
CA ASP A 15 -9.61 25.26 -14.01
C ASP A 15 -10.69 25.99 -13.13
N PRO A 16 -10.36 27.13 -12.48
CA PRO A 16 -9.86 27.30 -11.11
C PRO A 16 -10.86 28.04 -10.18
N LEU A 17 -10.80 27.85 -8.86
CA LEU A 17 -11.32 28.88 -7.94
C LEU A 17 -10.64 28.86 -6.57
N ILE A 18 -9.65 29.75 -6.45
CA ILE A 18 -9.13 30.29 -5.19
C ILE A 18 -10.27 30.92 -4.39
N ARG A 19 -10.42 30.55 -3.12
CA ARG A 19 -10.75 31.50 -2.04
C ARG A 19 -9.97 31.18 -0.75
N PRO A 20 -9.51 32.21 -0.02
CA PRO A 20 -8.64 32.05 1.13
C PRO A 20 -9.43 32.09 2.47
N ASP A 21 -8.83 31.46 3.48
CA ASP A 21 -8.92 31.74 4.93
C ASP A 21 -10.24 31.43 5.70
N LEU A 22 -10.20 30.46 6.64
CA LEU A 22 -10.13 30.70 8.11
C LEU A 22 -10.51 29.46 8.96
N LYS A 23 -9.49 28.96 9.67
CA LYS A 23 -9.45 28.35 11.03
C LYS A 23 -10.78 27.89 11.69
N SER A 24 -10.83 26.60 12.02
CA SER A 24 -10.81 26.11 13.41
C SER A 24 -10.48 24.61 13.48
N VAL A 25 -9.56 24.29 14.38
CA VAL A 25 -9.01 22.96 14.71
C VAL A 25 -9.98 22.17 15.60
N TRP A 26 -10.11 20.86 15.38
CA TRP A 26 -10.45 19.91 16.46
C TRP A 26 -9.73 18.57 16.26
N MET A 27 -8.84 18.27 17.20
CA MET A 27 -8.24 16.95 17.41
C MET A 27 -9.01 16.29 18.57
N PRO A 28 -9.31 15.00 18.56
CA PRO A 28 -9.34 14.25 19.81
C PRO A 28 -7.90 13.90 20.18
N ASP A 29 -7.45 14.46 21.30
CA ASP A 29 -6.27 14.02 22.03
C ASP A 29 -6.32 12.49 22.21
N SER A 30 -5.24 11.79 21.91
CA SER A 30 -5.02 10.47 22.46
C SER A 30 -4.52 10.61 23.90
N PRO A 31 -5.18 9.94 24.86
CA PRO A 31 -4.42 9.36 25.94
C PRO A 31 -4.81 7.92 26.22
N ALA A 32 -3.81 7.20 26.71
CA ALA A 32 -3.88 5.84 27.19
C ALA A 32 -5.07 5.56 28.12
N SER A 33 -5.52 4.30 28.04
CA SER A 33 -6.33 3.53 28.98
C SER A 33 -6.69 4.18 30.33
N GLU A 34 -7.98 4.30 30.61
CA GLU A 34 -8.52 3.96 31.94
C GLU A 34 -9.90 3.29 31.79
N SER A 35 -10.07 2.20 32.53
CA SER A 35 -11.32 1.45 32.67
C SER A 35 -12.28 2.18 33.62
N ALA A 36 -13.49 2.47 33.15
CA ALA A 36 -14.63 2.71 34.03
C ALA A 36 -15.94 2.38 33.32
N ALA A 37 -16.70 1.46 33.90
CA ALA A 37 -18.03 1.09 33.45
C ALA A 37 -19.01 2.27 33.59
N GLY A 38 -19.73 2.60 32.52
CA GLY A 38 -20.92 3.45 32.56
C GLY A 38 -21.14 4.31 31.31
N VAL A 39 -22.12 3.91 30.49
CA VAL A 39 -22.66 4.60 29.28
C VAL A 39 -21.67 4.65 28.10
N SER A 40 -21.96 3.88 27.05
CA SER A 40 -21.15 3.80 25.82
C SER A 40 -21.05 5.17 25.16
N ALA A 41 -19.87 5.77 25.21
CA ALA A 41 -19.53 6.84 24.28
C ALA A 41 -19.14 6.15 22.97
N ASP A 42 -19.93 6.32 21.92
CA ASP A 42 -19.59 5.84 20.58
C ASP A 42 -18.29 6.53 20.14
N VAL A 43 -17.19 5.80 20.07
CA VAL A 43 -15.87 6.34 19.70
C VAL A 43 -15.69 6.21 18.19
N GLU A 44 -15.22 7.27 17.54
CA GLU A 44 -14.75 7.21 16.16
C GLU A 44 -13.52 6.29 16.09
N VAL A 45 -13.64 5.23 15.29
CA VAL A 45 -12.57 4.25 15.11
C VAL A 45 -11.79 4.55 13.83
N GLY A 46 -12.18 5.59 13.07
CA GLY A 46 -11.57 6.06 11.82
C GLY A 46 -11.56 5.03 10.69
N PRO A 47 -11.13 5.33 9.47
CA PRO A 47 -10.59 4.32 8.56
C PRO A 47 -9.17 3.95 9.05
N LEU A 48 -9.00 3.70 10.36
CA LEU A 48 -7.69 3.45 10.92
C LEU A 48 -7.12 2.18 10.28
N PRO A 49 -5.83 2.17 9.90
CA PRO A 49 -5.14 0.94 9.58
C PRO A 49 -5.40 -0.05 10.71
N LEU A 50 -6.07 -1.17 10.38
CA LEU A 50 -6.08 -2.30 11.30
C LEU A 50 -4.66 -2.84 11.29
N PHE A 51 -3.85 -2.29 12.18
CA PHE A 51 -2.62 -2.93 12.61
C PHE A 51 -3.08 -4.25 13.26
N GLU A 52 -2.97 -5.35 12.52
CA GLU A 52 -3.07 -6.67 13.12
C GLU A 52 -2.01 -6.77 14.22
N SER A 53 -2.23 -7.64 15.22
CA SER A 53 -1.33 -7.86 16.36
C SER A 53 0.13 -8.23 16.01
N ALA A 54 0.45 -8.38 14.72
CA ALA A 54 1.80 -8.56 14.21
C ALA A 54 2.54 -7.24 13.95
N ASP A 55 1.86 -6.12 13.74
CA ASP A 55 2.50 -4.82 13.61
C ASP A 55 2.95 -4.34 14.98
N ALA A 56 4.22 -3.98 15.10
CA ALA A 56 4.85 -3.54 16.35
C ALA A 56 4.26 -2.22 16.94
N LEU A 57 3.12 -1.75 16.43
CA LEU A 57 2.43 -0.51 16.75
C LEU A 57 1.16 -0.69 17.60
N GLY A 58 0.77 -1.93 17.92
CA GLY A 58 -0.32 -2.24 18.86
C GLY A 58 -1.44 -3.10 18.29
N THR A 59 -2.29 -3.65 19.17
CA THR A 59 -3.47 -4.44 18.77
C THR A 59 -4.66 -3.50 18.62
N PHE A 60 -5.29 -3.46 17.45
CA PHE A 60 -6.59 -2.80 17.28
C PHE A 60 -7.63 -3.34 18.27
N THR A 61 -8.30 -2.45 18.99
CA THR A 61 -9.35 -2.78 19.96
C THR A 61 -10.66 -2.09 19.58
N TYR A 62 -11.77 -2.79 19.79
CA TYR A 62 -13.12 -2.30 19.53
C TYR A 62 -14.06 -2.79 20.62
N ASP A 63 -15.12 -2.02 20.85
CA ASP A 63 -16.23 -2.44 21.70
C ASP A 63 -17.24 -3.28 20.91
N THR A 64 -18.05 -4.05 21.63
CA THR A 64 -19.10 -4.87 21.04
C THR A 64 -20.44 -4.66 21.73
N LEU A 65 -21.54 -4.81 20.98
CA LEU A 65 -22.86 -5.02 21.56
C LEU A 65 -22.90 -6.34 22.36
N ALA A 66 -23.98 -6.55 23.14
CA ALA A 66 -24.12 -7.72 24.01
C ALA A 66 -24.09 -9.08 23.27
N ASN A 67 -24.45 -9.10 21.98
CA ASN A 67 -24.39 -10.28 21.12
C ASN A 67 -23.00 -10.46 20.44
N GLY A 68 -22.03 -9.59 20.72
CA GLY A 68 -20.69 -9.64 20.12
C GLY A 68 -20.55 -8.83 18.82
N MET A 69 -21.59 -8.13 18.35
CA MET A 69 -21.48 -7.26 17.16
C MET A 69 -20.46 -6.14 17.41
N PRO A 70 -19.41 -6.00 16.58
CA PRO A 70 -18.47 -4.88 16.67
C PRO A 70 -19.17 -3.53 16.49
N ILE A 71 -18.86 -2.56 17.36
CA ILE A 71 -19.32 -1.16 17.28
C ILE A 71 -18.25 -0.37 16.53
N LEU A 72 -18.52 -0.04 15.26
CA LEU A 72 -17.53 0.55 14.35
C LEU A 72 -18.10 1.78 13.61
N HIS A 73 -17.29 2.84 13.52
CA HIS A 73 -17.59 4.09 12.81
C HIS A 73 -16.32 4.63 12.17
N SER A 74 -16.35 4.89 10.86
CA SER A 74 -15.18 5.37 10.11
C SER A 74 -15.03 6.89 10.13
N LEU A 75 -16.11 7.64 10.35
CA LEU A 75 -16.09 9.10 10.43
C LEU A 75 -17.32 9.57 11.23
N PHE A 76 -17.18 9.73 12.54
CA PHE A 76 -18.32 10.06 13.38
C PHE A 76 -18.82 11.49 13.10
N GLY A 77 -20.13 11.66 12.94
CA GLY A 77 -20.73 12.97 12.67
C GLY A 77 -20.70 13.42 11.20
N ALA A 78 -20.22 12.58 10.27
CA ALA A 78 -20.39 12.79 8.83
C ALA A 78 -21.87 13.06 8.48
N PRO A 79 -22.18 13.83 7.41
CA PRO A 79 -23.55 14.16 7.02
C PRO A 79 -24.37 12.97 6.51
N ALA A 80 -23.72 11.86 6.17
CA ALA A 80 -24.33 10.65 5.65
C ALA A 80 -23.61 9.40 6.17
N SER A 81 -24.30 8.26 6.12
CA SER A 81 -23.75 6.97 6.53
C SER A 81 -23.90 5.88 5.47
N ILE A 82 -22.92 4.97 5.39
CA ILE A 82 -23.06 3.63 4.82
C ILE A 82 -23.24 2.68 6.00
N PHE A 83 -24.39 2.04 6.10
CA PHE A 83 -24.69 1.07 7.15
C PHE A 83 -24.51 -0.35 6.63
N LEU A 84 -23.59 -1.08 7.26
CA LEU A 84 -23.31 -2.50 7.03
C LEU A 84 -24.07 -3.33 8.07
N ASP A 85 -25.24 -3.84 7.67
CA ASP A 85 -26.14 -4.62 8.51
C ASP A 85 -25.74 -6.10 8.47
N PHE A 86 -25.07 -6.53 9.54
CA PHE A 86 -24.68 -7.93 9.76
C PHE A 86 -25.61 -8.65 10.75
N ASP A 87 -26.44 -7.92 11.51
CA ASP A 87 -27.35 -8.47 12.53
C ASP A 87 -28.72 -8.86 11.98
N GLY A 88 -28.92 -8.75 10.67
CA GLY A 88 -30.09 -9.24 9.97
C GLY A 88 -31.27 -8.26 10.08
N HIS A 89 -32.27 -8.45 9.21
CA HIS A 89 -33.34 -7.47 9.07
C HIS A 89 -34.74 -8.09 9.12
N ALA A 90 -35.64 -7.43 9.85
CA ALA A 90 -37.06 -7.69 9.90
C ALA A 90 -37.84 -6.48 9.36
N PRO A 91 -38.98 -6.68 8.65
CA PRO A 91 -39.81 -7.90 8.60
C PRO A 91 -39.42 -8.96 7.56
N GLU A 92 -38.47 -8.68 6.66
CA GLU A 92 -38.09 -9.54 5.54
C GLU A 92 -37.48 -10.88 5.99
N GLY A 93 -37.05 -10.98 7.25
CA GLY A 93 -36.59 -12.22 7.87
C GLY A 93 -35.20 -12.64 7.40
N TRP A 94 -34.37 -11.67 7.01
CA TRP A 94 -32.99 -11.93 6.64
C TRP A 94 -32.17 -12.29 7.87
N LEU A 95 -31.50 -13.44 7.79
CA LEU A 95 -30.77 -13.98 8.93
C LEU A 95 -29.50 -13.16 9.18
N PRO A 96 -29.05 -13.07 10.44
CA PRO A 96 -27.75 -12.47 10.75
C PRO A 96 -26.61 -13.20 10.04
N PHE A 97 -25.55 -12.48 9.71
CA PHE A 97 -24.29 -13.06 9.25
C PHE A 97 -23.76 -14.06 10.27
N LYS A 98 -23.19 -15.15 9.76
CA LYS A 98 -22.55 -16.19 10.58
C LYS A 98 -21.55 -16.97 9.75
N GLN A 99 -20.49 -17.44 10.40
CA GLN A 99 -19.51 -18.38 9.88
C GLN A 99 -19.58 -19.72 10.62
N ASP A 100 -20.36 -19.80 11.69
CA ASP A 100 -20.68 -21.03 12.39
C ASP A 100 -22.18 -21.40 12.24
N ALA A 101 -22.66 -22.32 13.10
CA ALA A 101 -24.05 -22.76 13.09
C ALA A 101 -24.99 -21.86 13.90
N ASP A 102 -24.44 -21.00 14.76
CA ASP A 102 -25.15 -20.01 15.56
C ASP A 102 -25.38 -18.74 14.71
N GLY A 103 -26.56 -18.14 14.83
CA GLY A 103 -26.86 -16.84 14.22
C GLY A 103 -27.34 -15.83 15.25
N SER A 104 -27.18 -16.11 16.53
CA SER A 104 -27.64 -15.27 17.63
C SER A 104 -26.52 -14.46 18.29
N THR A 105 -25.27 -14.87 18.09
CA THR A 105 -24.07 -14.19 18.61
C THR A 105 -22.97 -14.17 17.56
N PHE A 106 -22.03 -13.21 17.70
CA PHE A 106 -20.83 -13.08 16.87
C PHE A 106 -19.61 -13.50 17.69
N ASN A 107 -19.02 -14.63 17.34
CA ASN A 107 -17.80 -15.12 17.96
C ASN A 107 -16.55 -14.35 17.47
N LEU A 108 -15.38 -14.58 18.06
CA LEU A 108 -14.14 -13.84 17.70
C LEU A 108 -13.72 -13.98 16.23
N THR A 109 -14.05 -15.09 15.56
CA THR A 109 -13.75 -15.29 14.13
C THR A 109 -14.65 -14.42 13.26
N GLU A 110 -15.94 -14.36 13.60
CA GLU A 110 -16.93 -13.53 12.92
C GLU A 110 -16.66 -12.05 13.16
N GLN A 111 -16.33 -11.67 14.41
CA GLN A 111 -15.92 -10.30 14.74
C GLN A 111 -14.70 -9.86 13.93
N ALA A 112 -13.66 -10.70 13.84
CA ALA A 112 -12.48 -10.40 13.01
C ALA A 112 -12.85 -10.22 11.53
N THR A 113 -13.78 -11.02 11.02
CA THR A 113 -14.27 -10.89 9.64
C THR A 113 -15.06 -9.60 9.42
N ILE A 114 -15.96 -9.25 10.34
CA ILE A 114 -16.78 -8.02 10.29
C ILE A 114 -15.89 -6.79 10.36
N VAL A 115 -14.94 -6.75 11.31
CA VAL A 115 -14.00 -5.66 11.51
C VAL A 115 -13.16 -5.43 10.25
N GLU A 116 -12.61 -6.50 9.66
CA GLU A 116 -11.83 -6.38 8.44
C GLU A 116 -12.68 -5.95 7.24
N THR A 117 -13.89 -6.49 7.10
CA THR A 117 -14.83 -6.06 6.05
C THR A 117 -15.14 -4.57 6.17
N TRP A 118 -15.47 -4.11 7.38
CA TRP A 118 -15.74 -2.71 7.65
C TRP A 118 -14.53 -1.83 7.32
N ARG A 119 -13.31 -2.23 7.70
CA ARG A 119 -12.09 -1.49 7.35
C ARG A 119 -11.91 -1.35 5.84
N GLN A 120 -12.04 -2.45 5.09
CA GLN A 120 -11.87 -2.42 3.64
C GLN A 120 -12.92 -1.54 2.94
N VAL A 121 -14.19 -1.64 3.33
CA VAL A 121 -15.26 -0.77 2.82
C VAL A 121 -14.95 0.69 3.18
N SER A 122 -14.53 0.95 4.42
CA SER A 122 -14.14 2.29 4.88
C SER A 122 -12.98 2.88 4.06
N ALA A 123 -12.00 2.06 3.69
CA ALA A 123 -10.86 2.50 2.89
C ALA A 123 -11.27 2.98 1.49
N TRP A 124 -12.17 2.28 0.80
CA TRP A 124 -12.64 2.65 -0.54
C TRP A 124 -13.53 3.90 -0.59
N TYR A 125 -14.17 4.25 0.52
CA TYR A 125 -15.03 5.44 0.65
C TYR A 125 -14.40 6.55 1.50
N SER A 126 -13.14 6.40 1.88
CA SER A 126 -12.46 7.28 2.85
C SER A 126 -12.40 8.75 2.41
N MET A 127 -12.33 9.03 1.12
CA MET A 127 -12.32 10.39 0.56
C MET A 127 -13.66 11.13 0.71
N PHE A 128 -14.77 10.43 0.91
CA PHE A 128 -16.08 11.04 1.02
C PHE A 128 -16.40 11.43 2.47
N ASP A 129 -17.26 12.44 2.63
CA ASP A 129 -17.80 12.85 3.93
C ASP A 129 -18.92 11.89 4.35
N ILE A 130 -18.55 10.63 4.59
CA ILE A 130 -19.45 9.51 4.84
C ILE A 130 -18.91 8.67 6.00
N ASN A 131 -19.81 8.30 6.92
CA ASN A 131 -19.54 7.34 7.98
C ASN A 131 -19.88 5.92 7.52
N VAL A 132 -18.89 5.06 7.33
CA VAL A 132 -19.11 3.61 7.22
C VAL A 132 -19.27 3.04 8.63
N THR A 133 -20.37 2.35 8.90
CA THR A 133 -20.69 1.89 10.26
C THR A 133 -21.39 0.54 10.28
N THR A 134 -21.17 -0.20 11.37
CA THR A 134 -21.90 -1.43 11.73
C THR A 134 -23.08 -1.18 12.67
N ILE A 135 -23.32 0.08 13.06
CA ILE A 135 -24.41 0.47 13.95
C ILE A 135 -25.44 1.26 13.17
N GLN A 136 -26.69 0.78 13.21
CA GLN A 136 -27.79 1.37 12.47
C GLN A 136 -28.01 2.84 12.86
N PRO A 137 -27.87 3.81 11.93
CA PRO A 137 -28.22 5.20 12.18
C PRO A 137 -29.75 5.39 12.27
N ASP A 138 -30.19 6.51 12.86
CA ASP A 138 -31.58 6.94 12.74
C ASP A 138 -31.87 7.43 11.31
N VAL A 139 -32.29 6.51 10.45
CA VAL A 139 -32.55 6.76 9.02
C VAL A 139 -33.62 7.83 8.76
N ALA A 140 -34.41 8.23 9.76
CA ALA A 140 -35.39 9.30 9.62
C ALA A 140 -34.75 10.70 9.64
N THR A 141 -33.60 10.83 10.30
CA THR A 141 -32.90 12.10 10.48
C THR A 141 -31.49 12.10 9.89
N HIS A 142 -30.99 10.92 9.52
CA HIS A 142 -29.64 10.72 9.01
C HIS A 142 -29.66 9.97 7.68
N PRO A 143 -29.33 10.63 6.55
CA PRO A 143 -29.22 10.01 5.23
C PRO A 143 -28.32 8.79 5.27
N THR A 144 -28.87 7.62 4.97
CA THR A 144 -28.17 6.34 5.14
C THR A 144 -28.26 5.51 3.87
N SER A 145 -27.16 4.91 3.46
CA SER A 145 -27.13 3.82 2.50
C SER A 145 -27.11 2.50 3.25
N TRP A 146 -28.24 1.79 3.27
CA TRP A 146 -28.40 0.55 4.04
C TRP A 146 -28.15 -0.70 3.20
N HIS A 147 -27.18 -1.51 3.61
CA HIS A 147 -26.73 -2.74 2.96
C HIS A 147 -26.81 -3.94 3.92
N VAL A 148 -27.52 -5.00 3.55
CA VAL A 148 -27.66 -6.20 4.40
C VAL A 148 -26.72 -7.32 3.94
N ILE A 149 -25.92 -7.84 4.86
CA ILE A 149 -25.01 -8.96 4.65
C ILE A 149 -25.61 -10.19 5.32
N THR A 150 -26.13 -11.13 4.52
CA THR A 150 -26.94 -12.23 5.06
C THR A 150 -26.69 -13.57 4.37
N PRO A 151 -26.65 -14.69 5.11
CA PRO A 151 -26.63 -16.02 4.51
C PRO A 151 -27.98 -16.41 3.88
N SER A 152 -29.05 -15.62 4.09
CA SER A 152 -30.36 -15.84 3.47
C SER A 152 -30.38 -15.55 1.96
N TYR A 153 -29.34 -14.89 1.44
CA TYR A 153 -29.15 -14.64 0.01
C TYR A 153 -27.99 -15.48 -0.50
N ASN A 154 -28.13 -16.06 -1.70
CA ASN A 154 -27.15 -16.99 -2.27
C ASN A 154 -26.78 -16.67 -3.73
N SER A 155 -26.85 -15.40 -4.11
CA SER A 155 -26.73 -14.93 -5.50
C SER A 155 -25.76 -13.75 -5.66
N GLY A 156 -24.80 -13.58 -4.74
CA GLY A 156 -23.81 -12.50 -4.80
C GLY A 156 -24.31 -11.20 -4.18
N GLY A 157 -24.29 -10.10 -4.93
CA GLY A 157 -24.82 -8.80 -4.52
C GLY A 157 -26.03 -8.39 -5.37
N VAL A 158 -26.89 -7.54 -4.82
CA VAL A 158 -27.91 -6.80 -5.60
C VAL A 158 -28.31 -5.52 -4.88
N ALA A 159 -28.38 -4.42 -5.62
CA ALA A 159 -28.96 -3.14 -5.22
C ALA A 159 -30.20 -2.82 -6.06
N TRP A 160 -31.20 -2.18 -5.44
CA TRP A 160 -32.48 -1.87 -6.11
C TRP A 160 -33.06 -0.49 -5.76
N SER A 161 -32.40 0.27 -4.89
CA SER A 161 -32.81 1.60 -4.49
C SER A 161 -31.63 2.56 -4.57
N ILE A 162 -31.94 3.85 -4.74
CA ILE A 162 -30.98 4.94 -4.73
C ILE A 162 -31.06 5.65 -3.38
N PHE A 163 -29.90 6.01 -2.85
CA PHE A 163 -29.70 6.75 -1.61
C PHE A 163 -30.54 8.05 -1.58
N PRO A 164 -31.14 8.42 -0.41
CA PRO A 164 -31.00 7.77 0.89
C PRO A 164 -32.09 6.72 1.17
N HIS A 165 -31.80 5.81 2.09
CA HIS A 165 -32.62 4.64 2.41
C HIS A 165 -33.25 4.73 3.80
N THR A 166 -34.56 4.51 3.88
CA THR A 166 -35.29 4.30 5.14
C THR A 166 -35.52 2.83 5.46
N THR A 167 -35.22 1.94 4.52
CA THR A 167 -35.26 0.48 4.58
C THR A 167 -34.09 -0.06 3.76
N PRO A 168 -33.64 -1.31 3.91
CA PRO A 168 -32.54 -1.84 3.10
C PRO A 168 -32.68 -1.56 1.60
N GLY A 169 -31.59 -1.12 0.97
CA GLY A 169 -31.53 -0.83 -0.46
C GLY A 169 -30.62 -1.76 -1.25
N SER A 170 -29.88 -2.63 -0.55
CA SER A 170 -29.09 -3.70 -1.15
C SER A 170 -29.03 -4.95 -0.26
N LEU A 171 -28.58 -6.04 -0.86
CA LEU A 171 -28.33 -7.32 -0.23
C LEU A 171 -27.04 -7.94 -0.75
N VAL A 172 -26.24 -8.54 0.14
CA VAL A 172 -25.03 -9.28 -0.21
C VAL A 172 -25.02 -10.66 0.46
N ASP A 173 -24.60 -11.67 -0.30
CA ASP A 173 -24.50 -13.08 0.10
C ASP A 173 -23.42 -13.27 1.17
N GLY A 174 -23.86 -13.45 2.41
CA GLY A 174 -23.01 -13.69 3.57
C GLY A 174 -22.36 -15.08 3.60
N ASN A 175 -22.67 -15.99 2.66
CA ASN A 175 -22.02 -17.30 2.55
C ASN A 175 -20.76 -17.26 1.67
N TRP A 176 -20.51 -16.16 0.97
CA TRP A 176 -19.31 -16.00 0.16
C TRP A 176 -18.06 -15.93 1.03
N SER A 177 -16.89 -16.15 0.42
CA SER A 177 -15.65 -15.86 1.13
C SER A 177 -15.64 -14.39 1.54
N PRO A 178 -15.04 -14.04 2.69
CA PRO A 178 -14.96 -12.64 3.14
C PRO A 178 -14.48 -11.66 2.08
N PHE A 179 -13.50 -12.10 1.32
CA PHE A 179 -13.02 -11.39 0.17
C PHE A 179 -14.14 -11.06 -0.85
N ASN A 180 -14.88 -12.08 -1.30
CA ASN A 180 -15.87 -11.94 -2.36
C ASN A 180 -17.06 -11.07 -1.92
N PHE A 181 -17.57 -11.24 -0.69
CA PHE A 181 -18.68 -10.40 -0.24
C PHE A 181 -18.22 -8.97 0.06
N THR A 182 -16.98 -8.73 0.51
CA THR A 182 -16.47 -7.36 0.73
C THR A 182 -16.40 -6.59 -0.59
N ALA A 183 -15.87 -7.21 -1.64
CA ALA A 183 -15.87 -6.63 -2.97
C ALA A 183 -17.31 -6.39 -3.50
N ALA A 184 -18.23 -7.32 -3.24
CA ALA A 184 -19.64 -7.15 -3.60
C ALA A 184 -20.30 -6.00 -2.83
N ILE A 185 -20.08 -5.86 -1.52
CA ILE A 185 -20.58 -4.73 -0.71
C ILE A 185 -20.19 -3.41 -1.36
N VAL A 186 -18.92 -3.23 -1.70
CA VAL A 186 -18.44 -1.95 -2.27
C VAL A 186 -19.07 -1.65 -3.62
N HIS A 187 -19.26 -2.67 -4.45
CA HIS A 187 -19.98 -2.59 -5.72
C HIS A 187 -21.45 -2.20 -5.55
N GLU A 188 -22.17 -2.89 -4.64
CA GLU A 188 -23.57 -2.59 -4.37
C GLU A 188 -23.75 -1.22 -3.72
N VAL A 189 -22.81 -0.80 -2.86
CA VAL A 189 -22.77 0.59 -2.35
C VAL A 189 -22.65 1.58 -3.49
N GLY A 190 -21.81 1.33 -4.50
CA GLY A 190 -21.74 2.16 -5.70
C GLY A 190 -23.09 2.30 -6.41
N HIS A 191 -23.82 1.20 -6.61
CA HIS A 191 -25.18 1.26 -7.16
C HIS A 191 -26.15 2.08 -6.34
N THR A 192 -26.10 1.97 -5.01
CA THR A 192 -26.97 2.77 -4.15
C THR A 192 -26.66 4.27 -4.22
N PHE A 193 -25.43 4.64 -4.59
CA PHE A 193 -25.07 6.02 -4.95
C PHE A 193 -25.26 6.34 -6.44
N GLY A 194 -26.00 5.51 -7.17
CA GLY A 194 -26.39 5.75 -8.56
C GLY A 194 -25.33 5.40 -9.59
N CYS A 195 -24.23 4.75 -9.20
CA CYS A 195 -23.21 4.34 -10.15
C CYS A 195 -23.71 3.18 -11.01
N GLY A 196 -23.66 3.31 -12.34
CA GLY A 196 -23.92 2.21 -13.27
C GLY A 196 -22.69 1.34 -13.56
N HIS A 197 -22.90 0.15 -14.13
CA HIS A 197 -21.77 -0.71 -14.52
C HIS A 197 -20.94 -0.09 -15.64
N ILE A 198 -19.63 -0.33 -15.60
CA ILE A 198 -18.74 -0.08 -16.73
C ILE A 198 -19.17 -0.92 -17.93
N SER A 199 -19.34 -0.27 -19.08
CA SER A 199 -19.72 -0.93 -20.33
C SER A 199 -18.81 -0.55 -21.51
N LYS A 200 -18.51 -1.52 -22.40
CA LYS A 200 -17.90 -1.26 -23.72
C LYS A 200 -19.00 -1.26 -24.78
N PHE A 201 -18.88 -0.36 -25.74
CA PHE A 201 -19.80 -0.20 -26.85
C PHE A 201 -19.05 -0.43 -28.17
N ASP A 202 -19.76 -0.92 -29.19
CA ASP A 202 -19.20 -0.98 -30.54
C ASP A 202 -19.30 0.36 -31.28
N GLN A 203 -18.84 0.39 -32.53
CA GLN A 203 -18.86 1.59 -33.38
C GLN A 203 -20.27 2.09 -33.72
N TRP A 204 -21.32 1.30 -33.47
CA TRP A 204 -22.71 1.64 -33.71
C TRP A 204 -23.42 2.12 -32.43
N GLY A 205 -22.72 2.06 -31.29
CA GLY A 205 -23.23 2.44 -29.98
C GLY A 205 -24.05 1.34 -29.30
N ASP A 206 -23.95 0.10 -29.77
CA ASP A 206 -24.54 -1.05 -29.09
C ASP A 206 -23.62 -1.52 -27.97
N ASN A 207 -24.17 -1.84 -26.80
CA ASN A 207 -23.40 -2.40 -25.69
C ASN A 207 -22.96 -3.82 -26.05
N ILE A 208 -21.65 -4.05 -26.04
CA ILE A 208 -21.05 -5.36 -26.36
C ILE A 208 -20.46 -6.06 -25.14
N GLN A 209 -20.28 -5.34 -24.03
CA GLN A 209 -19.76 -5.90 -22.79
C GLN A 209 -20.13 -5.02 -21.60
N GLU A 210 -21.10 -5.45 -20.80
CA GLU A 210 -21.35 -4.96 -19.45
C GLU A 210 -20.37 -5.62 -18.46
N TYR A 211 -20.06 -4.93 -17.36
CA TYR A 211 -18.95 -5.28 -16.47
C TYR A 211 -17.61 -5.37 -17.21
N ALA A 212 -17.35 -4.38 -18.07
CA ALA A 212 -16.09 -4.36 -18.77
C ALA A 212 -14.92 -4.20 -17.78
N VAL A 213 -13.77 -4.74 -18.18
CA VAL A 213 -12.52 -4.63 -17.47
C VAL A 213 -11.64 -3.63 -18.23
N PHE A 214 -10.92 -2.76 -17.53
CA PHE A 214 -9.89 -1.90 -18.14
C PHE A 214 -8.86 -2.74 -18.88
N ASP A 215 -8.24 -2.24 -19.95
CA ASP A 215 -7.19 -2.99 -20.66
C ASP A 215 -5.84 -2.99 -19.89
N ASP A 216 -5.79 -2.33 -18.72
CA ASP A 216 -4.65 -2.25 -17.80
C ASP A 216 -4.56 -3.49 -16.89
N PRO A 217 -3.46 -4.28 -16.91
CA PRO A 217 -3.29 -5.44 -16.03
C PRO A 217 -3.41 -5.15 -14.52
N LEU A 218 -3.04 -3.93 -14.07
CA LEU A 218 -2.88 -3.55 -12.67
C LEU A 218 -4.17 -2.94 -12.07
N HIS A 219 -4.84 -2.07 -12.81
CA HIS A 219 -5.98 -1.27 -12.32
C HIS A 219 -7.32 -1.80 -12.80
N GLY A 220 -8.18 -2.18 -11.84
CA GLY A 220 -9.56 -2.60 -12.00
C GLY A 220 -10.54 -1.53 -11.54
N SER A 221 -11.79 -1.78 -11.85
CA SER A 221 -12.90 -0.88 -11.54
C SER A 221 -13.82 -1.48 -10.50
N ILE A 222 -14.23 -0.66 -9.54
CA ILE A 222 -15.26 -1.04 -8.58
C ILE A 222 -16.57 -1.41 -9.30
N MET A 223 -17.02 -0.60 -10.27
CA MET A 223 -18.28 -0.82 -11.00
C MET A 223 -18.17 -1.69 -12.27
N GLY A 224 -17.07 -2.42 -12.46
CA GLY A 224 -16.86 -3.25 -13.65
C GLY A 224 -16.44 -4.67 -13.30
N GLY A 225 -15.74 -5.33 -14.21
CA GLY A 225 -15.23 -6.67 -13.91
C GLY A 225 -14.13 -6.61 -12.84
N THR A 226 -14.30 -7.38 -11.77
CA THR A 226 -13.36 -7.45 -10.65
C THR A 226 -12.16 -8.34 -10.98
N GLY A 227 -11.03 -8.16 -10.26
CA GLY A 227 -9.90 -9.10 -10.32
C GLY A 227 -8.55 -8.52 -10.71
N ARG A 228 -8.37 -7.20 -10.61
CA ARG A 228 -7.07 -6.55 -10.77
C ARG A 228 -6.47 -6.15 -9.42
N VAL A 229 -5.21 -5.76 -9.44
CA VAL A 229 -4.34 -5.60 -8.25
C VAL A 229 -4.78 -4.40 -7.42
N VAL A 230 -5.18 -3.32 -8.07
CA VAL A 230 -5.80 -2.14 -7.47
C VAL A 230 -7.18 -2.00 -8.06
N ASN A 231 -8.21 -1.79 -7.25
CA ASN A 231 -9.53 -1.44 -7.77
C ASN A 231 -9.85 -0.01 -7.35
N ASN A 232 -10.24 0.81 -8.31
CA ASN A 232 -10.52 2.21 -8.09
C ASN A 232 -11.89 2.62 -8.69
N TRP A 233 -12.36 3.80 -8.29
CA TRP A 233 -13.49 4.46 -8.94
C TRP A 233 -13.13 4.89 -10.35
N SER A 234 -14.13 5.01 -11.21
CA SER A 234 -13.91 5.22 -12.64
C SER A 234 -14.65 6.43 -13.20
N LEU A 235 -14.10 6.98 -14.27
CA LEU A 235 -14.81 7.86 -15.20
C LEU A 235 -15.08 7.03 -16.46
N TRP A 236 -16.33 6.63 -16.70
CA TRP A 236 -16.60 5.63 -17.75
C TRP A 236 -18.02 5.66 -18.33
N HIS A 237 -18.22 4.97 -19.46
CA HIS A 237 -19.54 4.73 -20.04
C HIS A 237 -20.37 3.76 -19.19
N ALA A 238 -21.36 4.30 -18.47
CA ALA A 238 -22.27 3.49 -17.67
C ALA A 238 -23.21 2.62 -18.53
N ALA A 239 -23.69 1.52 -17.95
CA ALA A 239 -24.59 0.58 -18.59
C ALA A 239 -25.91 1.23 -19.04
N PRO A 240 -26.49 0.79 -20.18
CA PRO A 240 -27.68 1.40 -20.80
C PRO A 240 -28.90 1.55 -19.88
N TRP A 241 -29.07 0.66 -18.88
CA TRP A 241 -30.18 0.73 -17.92
C TRP A 241 -30.06 1.90 -16.93
N HIS A 242 -28.85 2.43 -16.73
CA HIS A 242 -28.57 3.68 -16.02
C HIS A 242 -28.26 4.85 -16.99
N ASN A 243 -28.05 4.57 -18.28
CA ASN A 243 -27.53 5.51 -19.28
C ASN A 243 -28.45 5.61 -20.53
N PRO A 244 -29.33 6.62 -20.62
CA PRO A 244 -30.13 6.87 -21.82
C PRO A 244 -29.31 7.40 -23.02
N GLY A 245 -28.02 7.72 -22.84
CA GLY A 245 -27.13 8.35 -23.83
C GLY A 245 -26.12 7.42 -24.52
N GLY A 246 -26.06 6.13 -24.17
CA GLY A 246 -25.12 5.17 -24.78
C GLY A 246 -23.65 5.61 -24.70
N PRO A 247 -22.82 5.41 -25.75
CA PRO A 247 -21.39 5.76 -25.74
C PRO A 247 -21.11 7.28 -25.72
N SER A 248 -22.14 8.14 -25.70
CA SER A 248 -21.96 9.60 -25.64
C SER A 248 -21.96 10.16 -24.22
N TYR A 249 -22.22 9.31 -23.22
CA TYR A 249 -22.26 9.68 -21.81
C TYR A 249 -21.14 8.97 -21.04
N LEU A 250 -20.40 9.76 -20.25
CA LEU A 250 -19.44 9.29 -19.26
C LEU A 250 -19.98 9.64 -17.87
N GLN A 251 -20.07 8.65 -17.00
CA GLN A 251 -20.39 8.81 -15.59
C GLN A 251 -19.09 8.99 -14.82
N ASP A 252 -19.05 10.06 -14.02
CA ASP A 252 -18.02 10.32 -13.03
C ASP A 252 -18.51 9.75 -11.69
N ASP A 253 -18.04 8.55 -11.34
CA ASP A 253 -18.47 7.86 -10.12
C ASP A 253 -18.24 8.72 -8.86
N MET A 254 -17.11 9.42 -8.80
CA MET A 254 -16.71 10.22 -7.65
C MET A 254 -17.64 11.42 -7.46
N ALA A 255 -17.93 12.13 -8.55
CA ALA A 255 -18.87 13.25 -8.55
C ALA A 255 -20.31 12.83 -8.24
N TYR A 256 -20.73 11.63 -8.67
CA TYR A 256 -22.04 11.08 -8.34
C TYR A 256 -22.20 10.84 -6.84
N ILE A 257 -21.24 10.14 -6.22
CA ILE A 257 -21.25 9.83 -4.80
C ILE A 257 -21.23 11.14 -3.98
N ALA A 258 -20.26 12.02 -4.24
CA ALA A 258 -20.14 13.30 -3.54
C ALA A 258 -21.40 14.18 -3.70
N GLY A 259 -21.95 14.25 -4.92
CA GLY A 259 -23.16 15.01 -5.20
C GLY A 259 -24.39 14.54 -4.42
N LEU A 260 -24.56 13.22 -4.24
CA LEU A 260 -25.64 12.66 -3.45
C LEU A 260 -25.49 12.90 -1.95
N VAL A 261 -24.26 12.95 -1.44
CA VAL A 261 -23.99 13.39 -0.06
C VAL A 261 -24.49 14.82 0.12
N VAL A 262 -24.07 15.74 -0.76
CA VAL A 262 -24.48 17.16 -0.69
C VAL A 262 -26.00 17.31 -0.79
N SER A 263 -26.65 16.65 -1.73
CA SER A 263 -28.08 16.85 -1.99
C SER A 263 -29.00 16.34 -0.89
N ASN A 264 -28.50 15.43 -0.04
CA ASN A 264 -29.27 14.82 1.03
C ASN A 264 -28.80 15.22 2.44
N ALA A 265 -27.66 15.91 2.55
CA ALA A 265 -27.16 16.39 3.83
C ALA A 265 -28.18 17.30 4.55
N ALA A 266 -28.07 17.37 5.87
CA ALA A 266 -28.92 18.22 6.69
C ALA A 266 -28.83 19.69 6.27
N THR A 267 -29.91 20.44 6.52
CA THR A 267 -29.96 21.88 6.21
C THR A 267 -28.80 22.62 6.89
N GLY A 268 -28.01 23.34 6.10
CA GLY A 268 -26.84 24.08 6.58
C GLY A 268 -25.50 23.41 6.33
N TYR A 269 -25.47 22.20 5.75
CA TYR A 269 -24.24 21.61 5.23
C TYR A 269 -23.61 22.49 4.14
N THR A 270 -22.29 22.72 4.24
CA THR A 270 -21.53 23.59 3.32
C THR A 270 -20.40 22.86 2.60
N GLY A 271 -20.24 21.55 2.83
CA GLY A 271 -19.23 20.74 2.15
C GLY A 271 -19.61 20.44 0.71
N ASP A 272 -18.67 19.86 -0.03
CA ASP A 272 -18.80 19.43 -1.42
C ASP A 272 -19.07 17.91 -1.55
N GLY A 273 -19.30 17.23 -0.43
CA GLY A 273 -19.53 15.78 -0.36
C GLY A 273 -18.25 14.97 -0.17
N TYR A 274 -17.09 15.59 -0.34
CA TYR A 274 -15.81 15.02 0.08
C TYR A 274 -15.53 15.40 1.53
N ARG A 275 -14.70 14.58 2.17
CA ARG A 275 -14.27 14.81 3.55
C ARG A 275 -13.65 16.22 3.70
N PRO A 276 -13.75 16.85 4.87
CA PRO A 276 -12.90 17.99 5.18
C PRO A 276 -11.43 17.60 5.20
N ASP A 277 -10.55 18.52 4.78
CA ASP A 277 -9.08 18.38 4.87
C ASP A 277 -8.67 17.99 6.31
N ASP A 278 -7.95 16.89 6.45
CA ASP A 278 -7.50 16.36 7.74
C ASP A 278 -6.12 16.90 8.16
N HIS A 279 -5.27 17.31 7.22
CA HIS A 279 -3.92 17.80 7.47
C HIS A 279 -3.48 18.92 6.52
N GLY A 280 -3.08 20.08 7.07
CA GLY A 280 -2.67 21.18 6.20
C GLY A 280 -1.38 20.91 5.38
N GLY A 281 -1.42 21.15 4.07
CA GLY A 281 -0.35 20.80 3.10
C GLY A 281 0.94 21.61 3.03
N THR A 282 1.34 22.29 4.10
CA THR A 282 2.61 23.03 4.13
C THR A 282 3.43 22.70 5.37
N ILE A 283 4.75 22.88 5.30
CA ILE A 283 5.62 22.73 6.48
C ILE A 283 5.20 23.60 7.67
N ALA A 284 4.51 24.73 7.42
CA ALA A 284 4.02 25.64 8.46
C ALA A 284 2.75 25.14 9.15
N THR A 285 1.97 24.30 8.46
CA THR A 285 0.71 23.71 8.94
C THR A 285 0.86 22.23 9.28
N ALA A 286 2.10 21.71 9.24
CA ALA A 286 2.35 20.29 9.32
C ALA A 286 1.94 19.66 10.65
N THR A 287 1.19 18.57 10.59
CA THR A 287 0.75 17.79 11.73
C THR A 287 1.92 17.02 12.34
N PRO A 288 2.18 17.08 13.66
CA PRO A 288 3.22 16.25 14.28
C PRO A 288 2.92 14.76 14.20
N MET A 289 3.87 13.96 13.73
CA MET A 289 3.77 12.49 13.73
C MET A 289 3.84 11.94 15.15
N ALA A 290 3.04 10.90 15.43
CA ALA A 290 3.06 10.18 16.69
C ALA A 290 4.37 9.39 16.87
N ALA A 291 4.77 9.18 18.12
CA ALA A 291 5.97 8.44 18.48
C ALA A 291 5.60 7.09 19.08
N GLU A 292 6.12 5.99 18.51
CA GLU A 292 6.00 4.63 19.07
C GLU A 292 7.39 4.02 19.16
N GLY A 293 7.96 4.03 20.38
CA GLY A 293 9.38 3.77 20.57
C GLY A 293 10.25 4.72 19.74
N THR A 294 11.05 4.16 18.83
CA THR A 294 11.90 4.93 17.89
C THR A 294 11.22 5.22 16.55
N THR A 295 10.04 4.65 16.32
CA THR A 295 9.24 4.87 15.11
C THR A 295 8.51 6.21 15.22
N ARG A 296 8.42 6.94 14.11
CA ARG A 296 7.45 8.02 13.93
C ARG A 296 6.38 7.54 12.96
N TRP A 297 5.11 7.76 13.27
CA TRP A 297 4.02 7.30 12.40
C TRP A 297 2.83 8.24 12.42
N THR A 298 2.04 8.19 11.35
CA THR A 298 0.79 8.93 11.21
C THR A 298 -0.06 8.28 10.10
N THR A 299 -1.28 8.77 9.94
CA THR A 299 -2.26 8.36 8.93
C THR A 299 -2.83 9.62 8.32
N GLY A 300 -3.26 9.58 7.07
CA GLY A 300 -3.96 10.68 6.42
C GLY A 300 -4.94 10.18 5.37
N VAL A 301 -5.74 11.08 4.82
CA VAL A 301 -6.68 10.79 3.73
C VAL A 301 -6.53 11.88 2.67
N LEU A 302 -6.03 11.51 1.49
CA LEU A 302 -6.08 12.40 0.34
C LEU A 302 -7.50 12.41 -0.21
N GLU A 303 -8.31 13.38 0.18
CA GLU A 303 -9.70 13.46 -0.20
C GLU A 303 -9.92 14.16 -1.56
N ARG A 304 -8.93 14.94 -2.02
CA ARG A 304 -8.92 15.62 -3.32
C ARG A 304 -7.58 15.37 -4.04
N LEU A 305 -7.59 15.40 -5.38
CA LEU A 305 -6.36 15.27 -6.17
C LEU A 305 -5.37 16.43 -5.96
N THR A 306 -5.88 17.59 -5.52
CA THR A 306 -5.06 18.76 -5.18
C THR A 306 -4.65 18.80 -3.72
N ASP A 307 -5.12 17.84 -2.93
CA ASP A 307 -4.80 17.78 -1.52
C ASP A 307 -3.32 17.42 -1.31
N ALA A 308 -2.79 17.96 -0.23
CA ALA A 308 -1.44 17.73 0.22
C ALA A 308 -1.47 17.68 1.74
N ASP A 309 -0.85 16.66 2.31
CA ASP A 309 -0.76 16.49 3.74
C ASP A 309 0.68 16.65 4.19
N ALA A 310 0.94 17.65 5.03
CA ALA A 310 2.27 17.84 5.61
C ALA A 310 2.34 17.28 7.02
N PHE A 311 3.38 16.51 7.30
CA PHE A 311 3.67 15.99 8.62
C PHE A 311 5.07 16.39 9.08
N SER A 312 5.23 16.66 10.37
CA SER A 312 6.52 16.94 10.98
C SER A 312 6.96 15.80 11.89
N PHE A 313 8.24 15.46 11.83
CA PHE A 313 8.85 14.49 12.71
C PHE A 313 10.22 14.97 13.17
N SER A 314 10.60 14.60 14.39
CA SER A 314 11.92 14.93 14.94
C SER A 314 12.77 13.68 15.07
N ILE A 315 14.03 13.82 14.66
CA ILE A 315 15.08 12.82 14.85
C ILE A 315 16.07 13.30 15.91
N ASP A 316 16.43 12.39 16.81
CA ASP A 316 17.31 12.70 17.94
C ASP A 316 18.79 12.39 17.63
N VAL A 317 19.04 11.57 16.61
CA VAL A 317 20.37 11.08 16.22
C VAL A 317 20.50 11.19 14.71
N ALA A 318 21.62 11.75 14.25
CA ALA A 318 21.97 11.75 12.82
C ALA A 318 22.22 10.31 12.35
N GLY A 319 21.76 9.96 11.15
CA GLY A 319 21.91 8.61 10.63
C GLY A 319 20.94 8.28 9.51
N ARG A 320 20.89 6.99 9.17
CA ARG A 320 20.05 6.41 8.13
C ARG A 320 18.63 6.23 8.63
N TYR A 321 17.65 6.64 7.85
CA TYR A 321 16.24 6.43 8.14
C TYR A 321 15.51 5.94 6.89
N SER A 322 14.57 5.02 7.06
CA SER A 322 13.56 4.71 6.04
C SER A 322 12.28 5.46 6.32
N LEU A 323 11.69 6.01 5.27
CA LEU A 323 10.34 6.53 5.23
C LEU A 323 9.51 5.64 4.30
N ALA A 324 8.34 5.22 4.76
CA ALA A 324 7.36 4.52 3.95
C ALA A 324 6.05 5.32 3.98
N ALA A 325 5.54 5.72 2.82
CA ALA A 325 4.19 6.26 2.65
C ALA A 325 3.39 5.24 1.85
N THR A 326 2.36 4.67 2.45
CA THR A 326 1.77 3.42 2.00
C THR A 326 0.26 3.45 2.05
N ARG A 327 -0.42 2.99 1.01
CA ARG A 327 -1.89 3.02 0.94
C ARG A 327 -2.55 2.09 1.97
N GLU A 328 -3.76 2.46 2.38
CA GLU A 328 -4.63 1.58 3.14
C GLU A 328 -5.34 0.60 2.20
N ASP A 329 -4.69 -0.51 1.88
CA ASP A 329 -5.22 -1.52 0.95
C ASP A 329 -6.59 -2.06 1.41
N PRO A 330 -7.63 -2.13 0.56
CA PRO A 330 -7.58 -2.23 -0.91
C PRO A 330 -7.80 -0.92 -1.67
N ASN A 331 -7.76 0.25 -1.02
CA ASN A 331 -8.06 1.49 -1.72
C ASN A 331 -7.00 1.82 -2.80
N GLY A 332 -7.42 2.64 -3.77
CA GLY A 332 -6.68 2.91 -5.00
C GLY A 332 -5.80 4.16 -4.99
N VAL A 333 -5.61 4.84 -3.86
CA VAL A 333 -4.76 6.04 -3.79
C VAL A 333 -3.37 5.73 -4.34
N ASP A 334 -2.84 6.58 -5.22
CA ASP A 334 -1.46 6.54 -5.74
C ASP A 334 -0.67 7.73 -5.16
N LEU A 335 0.27 7.43 -4.27
CA LEU A 335 0.93 8.42 -3.42
C LEU A 335 2.19 8.96 -4.08
N MET A 336 2.49 10.23 -3.80
CA MET A 336 3.81 10.83 -3.92
C MET A 336 4.26 11.27 -2.53
N ALA A 337 5.56 11.16 -2.24
CA ALA A 337 6.11 11.59 -0.94
C ALA A 337 7.34 12.47 -1.14
N ALA A 338 7.48 13.55 -0.37
CA ALA A 338 8.62 14.45 -0.42
C ALA A 338 9.09 14.86 0.97
N ILE A 339 10.40 14.74 1.23
CA ILE A 339 11.02 15.03 2.52
C ILE A 339 11.73 16.37 2.46
N TYR A 340 11.49 17.23 3.45
CA TYR A 340 12.08 18.56 3.57
C TYR A 340 12.79 18.73 4.91
N ASN A 341 13.81 19.58 4.93
CA ASN A 341 14.37 20.11 6.19
C ASN A 341 13.54 21.29 6.72
N SER A 342 13.90 21.79 7.91
CA SER A 342 13.26 22.93 8.56
C SER A 342 13.38 24.28 7.84
N ALA A 343 14.27 24.39 6.84
CA ALA A 343 14.36 25.55 5.98
C ALA A 343 13.47 25.43 4.72
N GLY A 344 12.71 24.33 4.59
CA GLY A 344 11.88 24.05 3.41
C GLY A 344 12.69 23.58 2.19
N VAL A 345 13.93 23.13 2.38
CA VAL A 345 14.73 22.53 1.30
C VAL A 345 14.35 21.08 1.12
N LEU A 346 14.00 20.70 -0.11
CA LEU A 346 13.75 19.31 -0.52
C LEU A 346 15.03 18.48 -0.36
N LEU A 347 14.93 17.36 0.35
CA LEU A 347 16.01 16.42 0.62
C LEU A 347 15.90 15.16 -0.24
N ALA A 348 14.69 14.63 -0.35
CA ALA A 348 14.36 13.45 -1.14
C ALA A 348 12.90 13.51 -1.55
N ALA A 349 12.53 12.87 -2.65
CA ALA A 349 11.13 12.71 -3.04
C ALA A 349 10.94 11.30 -3.59
N GLU A 350 9.73 10.83 -3.79
CA GLU A 350 9.44 9.69 -4.63
C GLU A 350 8.10 9.96 -5.29
N SER A 351 8.11 9.94 -6.62
CA SER A 351 6.92 10.29 -7.42
C SER A 351 6.71 9.40 -8.63
N SER A 352 7.62 8.46 -8.88
CA SER A 352 7.56 7.62 -10.05
C SER A 352 7.87 6.19 -9.68
N ASP A 353 6.99 5.28 -10.04
CA ASP A 353 7.40 3.90 -10.14
C ASP A 353 8.11 3.67 -11.48
N SER A 354 9.41 3.95 -11.52
CA SER A 354 10.23 3.56 -12.68
C SER A 354 10.36 2.03 -12.86
N ARG A 355 9.68 1.26 -12.01
CA ARG A 355 9.56 -0.20 -11.94
C ARG A 355 8.11 -0.67 -12.21
N GLU A 356 7.20 0.23 -12.64
CA GLU A 356 5.76 0.02 -12.94
C GLU A 356 5.51 -0.96 -14.10
N GLN A 357 6.58 -1.54 -14.67
CA GLN A 357 6.47 -2.49 -15.77
C GLN A 357 7.15 -3.83 -15.44
N PRO A 358 6.39 -4.94 -15.31
CA PRO A 358 4.93 -5.03 -15.34
C PRO A 358 4.27 -5.08 -13.95
N TYR A 359 5.02 -5.23 -12.84
CA TYR A 359 4.43 -5.66 -11.54
C TYR A 359 5.31 -5.35 -10.31
N SER A 360 5.92 -4.17 -10.16
CA SER A 360 6.92 -3.98 -9.07
C SER A 360 6.45 -3.19 -7.87
N LEU A 361 5.65 -2.13 -7.99
CA LEU A 361 5.14 -1.38 -6.85
C LEU A 361 3.78 -0.82 -7.21
N VAL A 362 2.90 -0.80 -6.23
CA VAL A 362 1.54 -0.31 -6.40
C VAL A 362 1.42 0.84 -5.45
N ASN A 363 1.50 2.06 -5.97
CA ASN A 363 1.00 3.24 -5.29
C ASN A 363 1.69 3.67 -3.96
N ASP A 364 2.63 2.87 -3.46
CA ASP A 364 3.39 3.09 -2.22
C ASP A 364 4.78 3.68 -2.50
N GLN A 365 5.28 4.48 -1.56
CA GLN A 365 6.59 5.14 -1.63
C GLN A 365 7.52 4.66 -0.50
N TYR A 366 8.77 4.36 -0.83
CA TYR A 366 9.85 3.94 0.06
C TYR A 366 11.10 4.78 -0.15
N LEU A 367 11.31 5.75 0.73
CA LEU A 367 12.50 6.59 0.73
C LEU A 367 13.50 6.11 1.79
N THR A 368 14.78 6.07 1.45
CA THR A 368 15.83 5.88 2.45
C THR A 368 16.93 6.91 2.29
N LEU A 369 17.19 7.68 3.35
CA LEU A 369 18.14 8.80 3.32
C LEU A 369 18.92 8.91 4.63
N ASP A 370 20.08 9.55 4.55
CA ASP A 370 20.92 9.86 5.69
C ASP A 370 20.70 11.32 6.12
N PHE A 371 20.18 11.50 7.33
CA PHE A 371 20.03 12.81 7.94
C PHE A 371 21.33 13.21 8.66
N ALA A 372 21.96 14.29 8.19
CA ALA A 372 23.26 14.73 8.69
C ALA A 372 23.21 15.36 10.10
N THR A 373 22.05 15.88 10.52
CA THR A 373 21.91 16.64 11.77
C THR A 373 20.63 16.26 12.51
N PRO A 374 20.65 16.10 13.84
CA PRO A 374 19.43 16.01 14.63
C PRO A 374 18.55 17.26 14.43
N GLY A 375 17.23 17.09 14.47
CA GLY A 375 16.29 18.19 14.29
C GLY A 375 14.94 17.75 13.75
N THR A 376 14.13 18.76 13.39
CA THR A 376 12.80 18.57 12.81
C THR A 376 12.88 18.54 11.29
N TYR A 377 12.21 17.55 10.72
CA TYR A 377 12.04 17.30 9.30
C TYR A 377 10.56 17.17 8.98
N TYR A 378 10.26 17.25 7.70
CA TYR A 378 8.89 17.26 7.20
C TYR A 378 8.75 16.25 6.07
N VAL A 379 7.61 15.58 6.02
CA VAL A 379 7.17 14.82 4.85
C VAL A 379 5.90 15.45 4.35
N ILE A 380 5.81 15.66 3.04
CA ILE A 380 4.57 16.08 2.36
C ILE A 380 4.15 14.92 1.48
N VAL A 381 2.93 14.45 1.68
CA VAL A 381 2.29 13.41 0.87
C VAL A 381 1.26 14.06 -0.03
N THR A 382 1.24 13.68 -1.31
CA THR A 382 0.28 14.18 -2.29
C THR A 382 -0.20 13.06 -3.20
N SER A 383 -1.26 13.31 -3.95
CA SER A 383 -1.71 12.41 -5.01
C SER A 383 -0.74 12.46 -6.21
N ARG A 384 -0.63 11.36 -6.96
CA ARG A 384 0.02 11.35 -8.28
C ARG A 384 -0.82 12.04 -9.36
N GLY A 385 -2.11 12.23 -9.10
CA GLY A 385 -3.00 13.09 -9.86
C GLY A 385 -3.79 12.41 -10.98
N ASN A 386 -3.80 11.08 -11.07
CA ASN A 386 -4.77 10.38 -11.94
C ASN A 386 -6.14 10.38 -11.28
N TYR A 387 -7.18 10.16 -12.09
CA TYR A 387 -8.55 10.10 -11.59
C TYR A 387 -8.70 9.03 -10.50
N ALA A 388 -9.34 9.41 -9.39
CA ALA A 388 -9.55 8.58 -8.21
C ALA A 388 -8.27 8.19 -7.44
N ASP A 389 -7.12 8.84 -7.66
CA ASP A 389 -5.91 8.69 -6.83
C ASP A 389 -6.10 9.41 -5.46
N GLN A 390 -7.14 9.02 -4.74
CA GLN A 390 -7.63 9.57 -3.47
C GLN A 390 -7.92 8.42 -2.51
N GLY A 391 -7.72 8.65 -1.23
CA GLY A 391 -8.02 7.66 -0.19
C GLY A 391 -7.05 7.70 0.98
N ALA A 392 -7.33 6.82 1.94
CA ALA A 392 -6.56 6.69 3.17
C ALA A 392 -5.17 6.07 2.94
N TYR A 393 -4.19 6.56 3.69
CA TYR A 393 -2.83 6.07 3.66
C TYR A 393 -2.15 6.23 5.03
N ASN A 394 -0.96 5.65 5.13
CA ASN A 394 -0.14 5.61 6.33
C ASN A 394 1.25 6.16 6.02
N VAL A 395 1.88 6.85 6.97
CA VAL A 395 3.30 7.23 6.87
C VAL A 395 4.05 6.73 8.09
N ARG A 396 5.22 6.16 7.83
CA ARG A 396 6.12 5.65 8.86
C ARG A 396 7.54 6.11 8.60
N VAL A 397 8.25 6.50 9.66
CA VAL A 397 9.67 6.83 9.62
C VAL A 397 10.41 6.04 10.70
N ASP A 398 11.39 5.26 10.26
CA ASP A 398 12.14 4.33 11.11
C ASP A 398 13.65 4.59 11.01
N PRO A 399 14.38 4.66 12.14
CA PRO A 399 15.83 4.65 12.10
C PRO A 399 16.34 3.27 11.66
N LEU A 400 17.33 3.28 10.78
CA LEU A 400 18.02 2.09 10.29
C LEU A 400 19.53 2.20 10.56
N PRO A 401 20.26 1.07 10.63
CA PRO A 401 21.71 1.11 10.62
C PRO A 401 22.23 1.68 9.28
N GLY A 402 23.37 2.36 9.33
CA GLY A 402 23.99 2.99 8.16
C GLY A 402 24.19 2.01 7.00
N GLY A 403 23.94 2.49 5.78
CA GLY A 403 24.13 1.74 4.54
C GLY A 403 23.00 0.79 4.16
N TRP A 404 21.96 0.61 4.98
CA TRP A 404 20.79 -0.18 4.61
C TRP A 404 19.74 0.65 3.89
N THR A 405 19.13 0.08 2.86
CA THR A 405 18.00 0.62 2.11
C THR A 405 16.82 -0.32 2.23
N LEU A 406 15.62 0.23 2.39
CA LEU A 406 14.38 -0.54 2.45
C LEU A 406 13.59 -0.33 1.16
N ASP A 407 13.06 -1.43 0.61
CA ASP A 407 12.18 -1.37 -0.56
C ASP A 407 11.25 -2.58 -0.59
N ASN A 408 10.16 -2.43 -1.32
CA ASN A 408 9.33 -3.55 -1.74
C ASN A 408 9.87 -4.11 -3.06
N VAL A 409 9.90 -5.43 -3.20
CA VAL A 409 10.06 -6.05 -4.51
C VAL A 409 8.76 -6.74 -4.88
N GLY A 410 8.27 -6.47 -6.09
CA GLY A 410 7.07 -7.10 -6.64
C GLY A 410 5.77 -6.64 -5.98
N LEU A 411 4.65 -7.12 -6.50
CA LEU A 411 3.32 -6.79 -5.96
C LEU A 411 3.07 -7.45 -4.60
N ASN A 412 3.07 -6.62 -3.56
CA ASN A 412 2.75 -7.01 -2.20
C ASN A 412 1.28 -6.68 -1.90
N ALA A 413 0.55 -7.60 -1.28
CA ALA A 413 -0.83 -7.37 -0.83
C ALA A 413 -0.93 -6.27 0.23
N ARG A 414 0.10 -6.15 1.08
CA ARG A 414 0.23 -5.07 2.06
C ARG A 414 1.65 -4.51 2.03
N PRO A 415 1.81 -3.18 2.10
CA PRO A 415 3.13 -2.58 2.16
C PRO A 415 3.87 -3.05 3.42
N GLY A 416 5.13 -3.45 3.26
CA GLY A 416 5.95 -3.90 4.39
C GLY A 416 6.77 -2.78 5.03
N TYR A 417 7.54 -3.13 6.05
CA TYR A 417 8.40 -2.19 6.77
C TYR A 417 9.66 -2.87 7.33
N ALA A 418 10.60 -2.06 7.83
CA ALA A 418 11.71 -2.56 8.63
C ALA A 418 12.00 -1.66 9.84
N THR A 419 12.47 -2.28 10.92
CA THR A 419 12.98 -1.57 12.11
C THR A 419 14.30 -2.17 12.58
N TYR A 420 15.00 -1.41 13.43
CA TYR A 420 16.18 -1.89 14.11
C TYR A 420 16.18 -1.52 15.59
N ASP A 421 16.34 -2.53 16.45
CA ASP A 421 16.56 -2.36 17.88
C ASP A 421 18.06 -2.42 18.19
N TRP A 422 18.63 -1.26 18.50
CA TRP A 422 20.04 -1.09 18.88
C TRP A 422 20.43 -1.81 20.16
N SER A 423 19.49 -2.00 21.09
CA SER A 423 19.78 -2.62 22.39
C SER A 423 20.01 -4.13 22.27
N THR A 424 19.30 -4.78 21.34
CA THR A 424 19.40 -6.22 21.08
C THR A 424 20.14 -6.55 19.79
N SER A 425 20.51 -5.55 18.99
CA SER A 425 21.08 -5.70 17.65
C SER A 425 20.20 -6.55 16.73
N THR A 426 18.89 -6.29 16.77
CA THR A 426 17.86 -7.05 16.05
C THR A 426 17.24 -6.21 14.96
N TYR A 427 17.23 -6.74 13.73
CA TYR A 427 16.44 -6.18 12.64
C TYR A 427 15.06 -6.85 12.65
N THR A 428 14.01 -6.08 12.38
CA THR A 428 12.69 -6.61 12.02
C THR A 428 12.44 -6.26 10.56
N VAL A 429 12.03 -7.23 9.75
CA VAL A 429 11.62 -7.02 8.35
C VAL A 429 10.26 -7.69 8.16
N ALA A 430 9.26 -6.87 7.89
CA ALA A 430 7.88 -7.27 7.72
C ALA A 430 7.49 -7.18 6.24
N GLY A 431 6.97 -8.26 5.66
CA GLY A 431 6.53 -8.25 4.27
C GLY A 431 5.40 -9.23 4.00
N SER A 432 4.43 -8.84 3.18
CA SER A 432 3.29 -9.70 2.82
C SER A 432 3.64 -10.64 1.67
N GLY A 433 4.34 -10.14 0.66
CA GLY A 433 4.60 -10.84 -0.60
C GLY A 433 3.35 -11.12 -1.44
N TYR A 434 3.57 -11.91 -2.50
CA TYR A 434 2.67 -12.06 -3.64
C TYR A 434 1.26 -12.48 -3.33
N PHE A 435 0.32 -11.72 -3.90
CA PHE A 435 -0.68 -12.27 -4.82
C PHE A 435 -0.70 -11.54 -6.18
N ILE A 436 -0.79 -12.27 -7.30
CA ILE A 436 -1.23 -11.76 -8.63
C ILE A 436 -2.15 -12.80 -9.30
N TYR A 437 -3.17 -12.26 -9.97
CA TYR A 437 -4.15 -12.91 -10.83
C TYR A 437 -3.52 -13.41 -12.16
N ASN A 438 -3.84 -14.65 -12.54
CA ASN A 438 -3.16 -15.54 -13.51
C ASN A 438 -1.92 -16.30 -12.97
N SER A 439 -1.66 -17.48 -13.54
CA SER A 439 -0.89 -18.62 -13.01
C SER A 439 0.63 -18.45 -12.79
N THR A 440 1.11 -17.24 -12.50
CA THR A 440 2.54 -16.95 -12.41
C THR A 440 2.97 -16.76 -10.96
N SER A 441 3.39 -17.82 -10.28
CA SER A 441 3.81 -17.76 -8.87
C SER A 441 4.90 -16.69 -8.62
N SER A 442 4.60 -15.64 -7.83
CA SER A 442 5.64 -14.69 -7.35
C SER A 442 6.05 -14.92 -5.91
N ILE A 443 6.35 -16.16 -5.59
CA ILE A 443 6.97 -16.53 -4.31
C ILE A 443 8.48 -16.44 -4.47
N ILE A 444 9.23 -16.36 -3.36
CA ILE A 444 10.67 -16.59 -3.42
C ILE A 444 10.90 -18.01 -3.97
N GLY A 445 11.47 -18.08 -5.18
CA GLY A 445 11.62 -19.32 -5.95
C GLY A 445 10.66 -19.49 -7.13
N GLY A 446 9.83 -18.49 -7.45
CA GLY A 446 8.99 -18.42 -8.66
C GLY A 446 9.73 -17.85 -9.88
N THR A 447 8.98 -17.49 -10.93
CA THR A 447 9.50 -16.73 -12.09
C THR A 447 9.54 -15.22 -11.85
N ASN A 448 8.74 -14.77 -10.88
CA ASN A 448 8.78 -13.45 -10.28
C ASN A 448 8.92 -13.62 -8.76
N ASP A 449 9.22 -12.55 -8.05
CA ASP A 449 9.30 -12.51 -6.60
C ASP A 449 8.39 -11.40 -6.07
N SER A 450 7.81 -11.61 -4.89
CA SER A 450 7.28 -10.51 -4.08
C SER A 450 7.57 -10.68 -2.58
N PHE A 451 8.12 -9.62 -1.99
CA PHE A 451 8.55 -9.56 -0.58
C PHE A 451 8.98 -8.13 -0.16
N GLN A 452 9.18 -7.92 1.14
CA GLN A 452 9.94 -6.78 1.67
C GLN A 452 11.45 -7.07 1.63
N TYR A 453 12.26 -6.10 1.20
CA TYR A 453 13.71 -6.22 1.08
C TYR A 453 14.44 -5.11 1.82
N LEU A 454 15.23 -5.47 2.84
CA LEU A 454 16.19 -4.57 3.47
C LEU A 454 17.58 -4.95 2.97
N TYR A 455 18.25 -4.07 2.23
CA TYR A 455 19.44 -4.43 1.44
C TYR A 455 20.55 -3.37 1.45
N GLN A 456 21.72 -3.79 0.96
CA GLN A 456 22.84 -2.93 0.59
C GLN A 456 23.28 -3.28 -0.83
N GLU A 457 23.94 -2.36 -1.52
CA GLU A 457 24.68 -2.69 -2.73
C GLU A 457 25.98 -3.44 -2.38
N LEU A 458 26.33 -4.41 -3.20
CA LEU A 458 27.56 -5.18 -3.11
C LEU A 458 28.24 -5.19 -4.48
N LYS A 459 29.48 -4.68 -4.55
CA LYS A 459 30.32 -4.78 -5.73
C LYS A 459 31.30 -5.95 -5.61
N GLY A 460 31.15 -6.96 -6.46
CA GLY A 460 31.99 -8.14 -6.52
C GLY A 460 31.63 -9.21 -5.49
N ASP A 461 32.65 -9.75 -4.83
CA ASP A 461 32.53 -10.89 -3.91
C ASP A 461 32.08 -10.46 -2.51
N GLY A 462 31.27 -11.30 -1.87
CA GLY A 462 30.74 -10.99 -0.54
C GLY A 462 29.93 -12.13 0.07
N ALA A 463 29.49 -11.92 1.31
CA ALA A 463 28.66 -12.88 2.03
C ALA A 463 27.70 -12.16 2.98
N ILE A 464 26.58 -12.81 3.26
CA ILE A 464 25.65 -12.42 4.31
C ILE A 464 25.39 -13.61 5.22
N THR A 465 25.47 -13.38 6.54
CA THR A 465 25.19 -14.35 7.59
C THR A 465 24.16 -13.78 8.56
N VAL A 466 23.15 -14.55 8.93
CA VAL A 466 22.08 -14.13 9.85
C VAL A 466 21.61 -15.30 10.71
N ARG A 467 21.02 -15.01 11.87
CA ARG A 467 20.05 -15.90 12.51
C ARG A 467 18.66 -15.33 12.28
N VAL A 468 17.70 -16.18 11.94
CA VAL A 468 16.30 -15.77 11.68
C VAL A 468 15.42 -16.30 12.79
N SER A 469 14.74 -15.41 13.52
CA SER A 469 13.59 -15.75 14.35
C SER A 469 12.31 -15.39 13.61
N SER A 470 11.32 -16.27 13.68
CA SER A 470 10.04 -16.07 13.00
C SER A 470 8.91 -16.15 14.03
N PRO A 471 8.03 -15.15 14.13
CA PRO A 471 6.77 -15.30 14.84
C PRO A 471 5.77 -16.11 13.99
N GLN A 472 5.19 -17.10 14.67
CA GLN A 472 3.92 -17.82 14.42
C GLN A 472 3.62 -18.53 13.08
N ALA A 473 2.66 -19.45 13.18
CA ALA A 473 2.55 -20.71 12.44
C ALA A 473 1.32 -20.80 11.52
N THR A 474 0.83 -19.68 11.03
CA THR A 474 -0.34 -19.62 10.14
C THR A 474 0.11 -19.18 8.74
N GLN A 475 0.34 -20.16 7.85
CA GLN A 475 0.63 -20.06 6.40
C GLN A 475 2.09 -19.87 5.94
N TYR A 476 2.29 -19.94 4.62
CA TYR A 476 3.51 -20.31 3.88
C TYR A 476 4.66 -19.29 3.92
N TYR A 477 4.94 -18.68 5.05
CA TYR A 477 5.96 -17.63 5.17
C TYR A 477 7.37 -18.11 4.76
N GLN A 478 8.18 -17.14 4.30
CA GLN A 478 9.60 -17.31 4.05
C GLN A 478 10.36 -16.07 4.54
N ALA A 479 11.43 -16.28 5.32
CA ALA A 479 12.32 -15.21 5.76
C ALA A 479 13.78 -15.67 5.72
N GLY A 480 14.69 -14.78 5.32
CA GLY A 480 16.10 -15.13 5.22
C GLY A 480 16.91 -14.08 4.47
N VAL A 481 17.83 -14.55 3.63
CA VAL A 481 18.79 -13.68 2.93
C VAL A 481 18.72 -13.88 1.42
N MET A 482 19.02 -12.83 0.67
CA MET A 482 19.05 -12.85 -0.79
C MET A 482 20.20 -12.01 -1.35
N ILE A 483 20.80 -12.49 -2.44
CA ILE A 483 21.64 -11.71 -3.35
C ILE A 483 20.97 -11.70 -4.73
N ARG A 484 20.74 -10.53 -5.32
CA ARG A 484 19.96 -10.37 -6.56
C ARG A 484 20.55 -9.31 -7.51
N ASP A 485 20.38 -9.55 -8.82
CA ASP A 485 21.01 -8.78 -9.91
C ASP A 485 20.42 -7.37 -10.09
N SER A 486 19.10 -7.23 -9.93
CA SER A 486 18.36 -5.95 -9.97
C SER A 486 17.22 -5.98 -8.96
N LEU A 487 16.53 -4.86 -8.74
CA LEU A 487 15.33 -4.79 -7.88
C LEU A 487 14.04 -5.24 -8.59
N ASP A 488 14.10 -5.58 -9.89
CA ASP A 488 12.93 -6.03 -10.67
C ASP A 488 12.39 -7.37 -10.16
N SER A 489 11.07 -7.55 -10.05
CA SER A 489 10.47 -8.77 -9.49
C SER A 489 10.97 -10.09 -10.13
N ASN A 490 11.41 -10.07 -11.38
CA ASN A 490 11.86 -11.25 -12.12
C ASN A 490 13.39 -11.43 -12.18
N ALA A 491 14.17 -10.65 -11.41
CA ALA A 491 15.63 -10.63 -11.48
C ALA A 491 16.29 -11.99 -11.23
N LYS A 492 17.49 -12.22 -11.78
CA LYS A 492 18.34 -13.33 -11.35
C LYS A 492 18.65 -13.18 -9.86
N ALA A 493 18.58 -14.27 -9.12
CA ALA A 493 18.72 -14.22 -7.67
C ALA A 493 19.24 -15.54 -7.10
N ALA A 494 19.94 -15.45 -5.98
CA ALA A 494 20.24 -16.54 -5.07
C ALA A 494 19.68 -16.18 -3.70
N SER A 495 18.91 -17.07 -3.07
CA SER A 495 18.34 -16.80 -1.75
C SER A 495 18.38 -18.01 -0.86
N LEU A 496 18.59 -17.78 0.44
CA LEU A 496 18.51 -18.80 1.49
C LEU A 496 17.46 -18.38 2.52
N VAL A 497 16.29 -19.02 2.49
CA VAL A 497 15.13 -18.65 3.30
C VAL A 497 14.62 -19.82 4.15
N LEU A 498 14.27 -19.52 5.40
CA LEU A 498 13.61 -20.42 6.33
C LEU A 498 12.09 -20.32 6.17
N ASN A 499 11.39 -21.45 6.25
CA ASN A 499 9.93 -21.50 6.24
C ASN A 499 9.36 -22.10 7.54
N GLY A 500 8.03 -22.09 7.68
CA GLY A 500 7.32 -22.64 8.84
C GLY A 500 7.43 -24.15 9.06
N GLN A 501 8.10 -24.89 8.16
CA GLN A 501 8.38 -26.31 8.33
C GLN A 501 9.82 -26.59 8.81
N ASN A 502 10.53 -25.56 9.27
CA ASN A 502 11.94 -25.64 9.68
C ASN A 502 12.85 -26.13 8.53
N ARG A 503 12.59 -25.66 7.31
CA ARG A 503 13.41 -25.95 6.13
C ARG A 503 14.09 -24.67 5.64
N ALA A 504 15.40 -24.68 5.57
CA ALA A 504 16.19 -23.67 4.88
C ALA A 504 16.28 -24.04 3.40
N TYR A 505 15.53 -23.34 2.55
CA TYR A 505 15.54 -23.48 1.11
C TYR A 505 16.59 -22.56 0.49
N PHE A 506 17.47 -23.15 -0.32
CA PHE A 506 18.33 -22.44 -1.26
C PHE A 506 17.66 -22.41 -2.62
N PHE A 507 17.24 -21.22 -3.07
CA PHE A 507 16.72 -20.98 -4.41
C PHE A 507 17.77 -20.29 -5.28
N ALA A 508 17.78 -20.62 -6.58
CA ALA A 508 18.64 -19.98 -7.56
C ALA A 508 17.90 -19.77 -8.89
N ARG A 509 17.69 -18.50 -9.25
CA ARG A 509 17.17 -18.08 -10.55
C ARG A 509 18.35 -17.66 -11.44
N GLY A 510 18.64 -18.47 -12.45
CA GLY A 510 19.79 -18.29 -13.35
C GLY A 510 19.59 -17.24 -14.45
N THR A 511 18.35 -17.00 -14.86
CA THR A 511 17.97 -16.06 -15.93
C THR A 511 16.79 -15.20 -15.49
N THR A 512 16.73 -13.95 -15.92
CA THR A 512 15.59 -13.05 -15.68
C THR A 512 14.29 -13.71 -16.15
N GLY A 513 13.25 -13.74 -15.32
CA GLY A 513 11.97 -14.40 -15.59
C GLY A 513 12.02 -15.93 -15.69
N GLY A 514 13.18 -16.55 -15.47
CA GLY A 514 13.35 -18.00 -15.53
C GLY A 514 12.85 -18.71 -14.28
N SER A 515 12.66 -20.03 -14.38
CA SER A 515 12.36 -20.87 -13.21
C SER A 515 13.56 -20.95 -12.27
N ALA A 516 13.31 -20.88 -10.96
CA ALA A 516 14.34 -21.10 -9.96
C ALA A 516 14.57 -22.60 -9.71
N SER A 517 15.82 -23.02 -9.55
CA SER A 517 16.16 -24.32 -8.95
C SER A 517 16.03 -24.22 -7.44
N SER A 518 15.79 -25.34 -6.75
CA SER A 518 15.72 -25.37 -5.29
C SER A 518 16.40 -26.58 -4.67
N SER A 519 16.90 -26.39 -3.45
CA SER A 519 17.43 -27.44 -2.57
C SER A 519 17.16 -27.04 -1.13
N TYR A 520 17.04 -27.99 -0.20
CA TYR A 520 16.82 -27.64 1.20
C TYR A 520 17.59 -28.52 2.20
N ARG A 521 17.69 -27.99 3.42
CA ARG A 521 18.15 -28.69 4.63
C ARG A 521 17.21 -28.33 5.78
N MET A 522 17.14 -29.22 6.77
CA MET A 522 16.48 -28.90 8.04
C MET A 522 17.30 -27.84 8.78
N ALA A 523 16.63 -26.81 9.26
CA ALA A 523 17.19 -25.73 10.07
C ALA A 523 16.06 -25.14 10.92
N THR A 524 16.32 -24.87 12.20
CA THR A 524 15.37 -24.17 13.08
C THR A 524 15.76 -22.70 13.18
N SER A 525 14.91 -21.87 13.80
CA SER A 525 15.20 -20.45 14.03
C SER A 525 16.48 -20.18 14.85
N SER A 526 17.02 -21.18 15.56
CA SER A 526 18.32 -21.08 16.24
C SER A 526 19.54 -21.16 15.30
N TYR A 527 19.37 -21.61 14.05
CA TYR A 527 20.48 -21.84 13.12
C TYR A 527 20.94 -20.51 12.49
N LEU A 528 22.24 -20.44 12.20
CA LEU A 528 22.75 -19.40 11.30
C LEU A 528 22.55 -19.84 9.85
N LEU A 529 22.05 -18.92 9.03
CA LEU A 529 21.99 -19.00 7.57
C LEU A 529 23.14 -18.18 7.00
N ARG A 530 23.85 -18.70 6.00
CA ARG A 530 24.87 -17.95 5.27
C ARG A 530 24.75 -18.15 3.76
N LEU A 531 24.74 -17.06 3.02
CA LEU A 531 24.78 -17.03 1.56
C LEU A 531 26.04 -16.30 1.11
N THR A 532 26.81 -16.90 0.20
CA THR A 532 28.05 -16.31 -0.31
C THR A 532 28.03 -16.19 -1.83
N ARG A 533 28.70 -15.16 -2.34
CA ARG A 533 29.01 -14.94 -3.75
C ARG A 533 30.52 -14.89 -3.94
N SER A 534 31.03 -15.65 -4.92
CA SER A 534 32.38 -15.48 -5.43
C SER A 534 32.40 -15.60 -6.96
N GLY A 535 32.66 -14.49 -7.64
CA GLY A 535 32.36 -14.31 -9.06
C GLY A 535 30.87 -14.57 -9.32
N ASN A 536 30.59 -15.56 -10.17
CA ASN A 536 29.23 -16.03 -10.47
C ASN A 536 28.79 -17.23 -9.61
N VAL A 537 29.61 -17.67 -8.64
CA VAL A 537 29.34 -18.87 -7.85
C VAL A 537 28.69 -18.52 -6.52
N PHE A 538 27.46 -19.02 -6.33
CA PHE A 538 26.65 -18.84 -5.13
C PHE A 538 26.59 -20.11 -4.29
N ARG A 539 26.73 -19.96 -2.97
CA ARG A 539 26.71 -21.08 -2.02
C ARG A 539 25.90 -20.73 -0.78
N ALA A 540 25.03 -21.64 -0.38
CA ALA A 540 24.20 -21.53 0.82
C ALA A 540 24.66 -22.52 1.89
N TYR A 541 24.69 -22.08 3.15
CA TYR A 541 25.08 -22.88 4.29
C TYR A 541 24.15 -22.67 5.48
N VAL A 542 24.02 -23.71 6.30
CA VAL A 542 23.39 -23.64 7.63
C VAL A 542 24.38 -24.06 8.71
N SER A 543 24.26 -23.47 9.90
CA SER A 543 25.06 -23.84 11.06
C SER A 543 24.18 -23.94 12.31
N SER A 544 24.25 -25.09 12.99
CA SER A 544 23.52 -25.37 14.23
C SER A 544 24.29 -24.99 15.50
N ASN A 545 25.57 -24.64 15.38
CA ASN A 545 26.49 -24.40 16.50
C ASN A 545 27.17 -23.04 16.40
N ASN A 546 26.38 -22.00 16.07
CA ASN A 546 26.83 -20.61 16.03
C ASN A 546 28.06 -20.37 15.14
N GLY A 547 28.12 -21.05 13.99
CA GLY A 547 29.10 -20.78 12.94
C GLY A 547 30.41 -21.56 13.11
N VAL A 548 30.51 -22.48 14.07
CA VAL A 548 31.70 -23.35 14.24
C VAL A 548 31.78 -24.36 13.11
N THR A 549 30.67 -25.02 12.76
CA THR A 549 30.60 -25.91 11.58
C THR A 549 29.50 -25.44 10.63
N TRP A 550 29.77 -25.56 9.33
CA TRP A 550 28.87 -25.15 8.27
C TRP A 550 28.53 -26.32 7.36
N THR A 551 27.24 -26.59 7.20
CA THR A 551 26.75 -27.61 6.28
C THR A 551 26.16 -26.94 5.07
N GLN A 552 26.62 -27.31 3.87
CA GLN A 552 26.11 -26.72 2.64
C GLN A 552 24.67 -27.20 2.34
N VAL A 553 23.85 -26.27 1.87
CA VAL A 553 22.50 -26.54 1.34
C VAL A 553 22.60 -26.65 -0.17
N GLY A 554 22.25 -27.82 -0.72
CA GLY A 554 22.37 -28.07 -2.16
C GLY A 554 23.83 -28.05 -2.66
N THR A 555 23.98 -27.87 -3.97
CA THR A 555 25.27 -27.72 -4.66
C THR A 555 25.56 -26.26 -5.00
N ASN A 556 26.79 -25.94 -5.40
CA ASN A 556 27.14 -24.61 -5.90
C ASN A 556 26.27 -24.25 -7.10
N GLN A 557 25.74 -23.02 -7.12
CA GLN A 557 24.97 -22.49 -8.24
C GLN A 557 25.82 -21.47 -9.00
N ASN A 558 25.83 -21.55 -10.34
CA ASN A 558 26.55 -20.60 -11.18
C ASN A 558 25.53 -19.67 -11.86
N ILE A 559 25.45 -18.43 -11.39
CA ILE A 559 24.49 -17.43 -11.86
C ILE A 559 25.27 -16.22 -12.34
N ALA A 560 25.17 -15.90 -13.63
CA ALA A 560 25.85 -14.75 -14.21
C ALA A 560 25.09 -13.46 -13.88
N MET A 561 25.60 -12.70 -12.92
CA MET A 561 25.08 -11.39 -12.50
C MET A 561 26.08 -10.28 -12.84
N GLY A 562 25.62 -9.02 -12.80
CA GLY A 562 26.46 -7.84 -12.89
C GLY A 562 27.51 -7.76 -11.77
N GLU A 563 28.47 -6.83 -11.93
CA GLU A 563 29.52 -6.60 -10.93
C GLU A 563 28.94 -6.04 -9.62
N THR A 564 28.00 -5.10 -9.72
CA THR A 564 27.22 -4.59 -8.59
C THR A 564 25.89 -5.34 -8.52
N VAL A 565 25.52 -5.79 -7.32
CA VAL A 565 24.27 -6.50 -7.01
C VAL A 565 23.72 -6.04 -5.67
N TYR A 566 22.51 -6.47 -5.32
CA TYR A 566 21.91 -6.18 -4.02
C TYR A 566 22.03 -7.40 -3.11
N ILE A 567 22.43 -7.19 -1.84
CA ILE A 567 22.56 -8.21 -0.80
C ILE A 567 21.76 -7.79 0.44
N GLY A 568 20.93 -8.68 0.99
CA GLY A 568 20.04 -8.25 2.06
C GLY A 568 19.16 -9.30 2.70
N LEU A 569 18.30 -8.81 3.60
CA LEU A 569 17.29 -9.55 4.36
C LEU A 569 15.95 -9.52 3.61
N VAL A 570 15.28 -10.66 3.50
CA VAL A 570 13.98 -10.80 2.84
C VAL A 570 12.93 -11.37 3.78
N SER A 571 11.69 -10.90 3.66
CA SER A 571 10.53 -11.46 4.36
C SER A 571 9.26 -11.44 3.50
N THR A 572 8.48 -12.53 3.55
CA THR A 572 7.19 -12.67 2.87
C THR A 572 6.27 -13.61 3.64
N ALA A 573 4.98 -13.26 3.75
CA ALA A 573 3.93 -14.12 4.29
C ALA A 573 3.34 -15.08 3.25
N ARG A 574 3.56 -14.81 1.96
CA ARG A 574 2.96 -15.55 0.83
C ARG A 574 1.43 -15.60 0.94
N VAL A 575 0.83 -14.45 1.22
CA VAL A 575 -0.63 -14.27 1.27
C VAL A 575 -1.24 -14.82 -0.02
N ASN A 576 -2.21 -15.72 0.08
CA ASN A 576 -2.83 -16.33 -1.10
C ASN A 576 -3.86 -15.40 -1.76
N THR A 577 -4.54 -15.93 -2.77
CA THR A 577 -5.18 -15.16 -3.83
C THR A 577 -6.48 -14.47 -3.45
N TRP A 578 -6.65 -13.21 -3.89
CA TRP A 578 -7.96 -12.57 -4.14
C TRP A 578 -8.86 -13.59 -4.86
N GLY A 579 -10.03 -13.91 -4.29
CA GLY A 579 -10.99 -14.85 -4.86
C GLY A 579 -10.85 -16.33 -4.49
N SER A 580 -9.91 -16.73 -3.61
CA SER A 580 -9.90 -18.10 -3.08
C SER A 580 -10.90 -18.25 -1.93
N SER A 581 -11.61 -19.38 -1.87
CA SER A 581 -12.44 -19.79 -0.71
C SER A 581 -11.65 -20.00 0.58
N SER A 582 -10.32 -19.92 0.51
CA SER A 582 -9.37 -20.03 1.62
C SER A 582 -8.49 -18.80 1.78
N ALA A 583 -8.79 -17.70 1.08
CA ALA A 583 -8.12 -16.43 1.28
C ALA A 583 -8.45 -15.93 2.68
N PRO A 584 -7.50 -15.96 3.62
CA PRO A 584 -7.77 -15.36 4.90
C PRO A 584 -7.98 -13.86 4.66
N THR A 585 -8.93 -13.31 5.39
CA THR A 585 -9.16 -11.86 5.51
C THR A 585 -7.93 -11.10 5.98
N ASN A 586 -6.88 -11.78 6.43
CA ASN A 586 -5.68 -11.12 6.88
C ASN A 586 -4.71 -10.85 5.72
N HIS A 587 -4.52 -9.57 5.41
CA HIS A 587 -3.41 -9.09 4.61
C HIS A 587 -2.13 -9.13 5.48
N ALA A 588 -1.79 -10.33 5.95
CA ALA A 588 -0.83 -10.57 7.00
C ALA A 588 0.58 -10.22 6.54
N LEU A 589 1.33 -9.53 7.39
CA LEU A 589 2.76 -9.35 7.25
C LEU A 589 3.49 -10.49 7.96
N ASN A 590 4.51 -11.06 7.31
CA ASN A 590 5.45 -11.92 8.03
C ASN A 590 6.49 -11.03 8.71
N VAL A 591 6.35 -10.84 10.02
CA VAL A 591 7.19 -9.95 10.83
C VAL A 591 8.43 -10.69 11.32
N ALA A 592 9.38 -10.91 10.43
CA ALA A 592 10.57 -11.70 10.73
C ALA A 592 11.61 -10.87 11.47
N THR A 593 12.27 -11.48 12.45
CA THR A 593 13.37 -10.86 13.20
C THR A 593 14.70 -11.51 12.85
N PHE A 594 15.76 -10.71 12.77
CA PHE A 594 17.09 -11.14 12.36
C PHE A 594 18.13 -10.65 13.36
N THR A 595 18.89 -11.60 13.93
CA THR A 595 20.03 -11.31 14.79
C THR A 595 21.32 -11.80 14.14
N ASN A 596 22.48 -11.41 14.68
CA ASN A 596 23.78 -11.83 14.15
C ASN A 596 23.95 -11.52 12.66
N VAL A 597 23.34 -10.42 12.20
CA VAL A 597 23.46 -9.97 10.82
C VAL A 597 24.89 -9.49 10.58
N SER A 598 25.58 -10.14 9.66
CA SER A 598 26.92 -9.78 9.22
C SER A 598 26.97 -9.84 7.70
N VAL A 599 27.31 -8.73 7.08
CA VAL A 599 27.51 -8.59 5.64
C VAL A 599 28.99 -8.28 5.40
N THR A 600 29.60 -8.93 4.40
CA THR A 600 30.99 -8.72 4.01
C THR A 600 31.10 -8.48 2.52
N GLY A 601 32.15 -7.77 2.11
CA GLY A 601 32.42 -7.40 0.72
C GLY A 601 32.66 -5.91 0.57
N ASN A 602 32.69 -5.42 -0.67
CA ASN A 602 32.70 -3.99 -0.98
C ASN A 602 31.25 -3.48 -1.02
N LEU A 603 30.76 -3.00 0.14
CA LEU A 603 29.37 -2.62 0.34
C LEU A 603 29.15 -1.13 0.11
N ASN A 604 28.05 -0.78 -0.55
CA ASN A 604 27.65 0.58 -0.92
C ASN A 604 28.84 1.43 -1.40
N PRO A 605 29.63 0.94 -2.38
CA PRO A 605 30.79 1.68 -2.84
C PRO A 605 30.33 3.02 -3.42
N GLU A 606 30.96 4.10 -2.97
CA GLU A 606 30.74 5.42 -3.55
C GLU A 606 30.87 5.34 -5.08
N PRO A 607 29.98 6.00 -5.84
CA PRO A 607 30.15 6.11 -7.27
C PRO A 607 31.52 6.72 -7.55
N THR A 608 32.26 6.12 -8.49
CA THR A 608 33.57 6.66 -8.88
C THR A 608 33.37 7.97 -9.63
N LEU A 609 33.39 9.08 -8.89
CA LEU A 609 33.39 10.42 -9.46
C LEU A 609 34.72 10.67 -10.18
N ASN A 610 34.67 11.34 -11.33
CA ASN A 610 35.87 11.92 -11.90
C ASN A 610 36.41 12.97 -10.91
N ALA A 611 37.73 13.20 -10.85
CA ALA A 611 38.33 14.18 -9.92
C ALA A 611 38.03 15.65 -10.30
N LEU A 612 37.03 15.87 -11.15
CA LEU A 612 36.59 17.19 -11.58
C LEU A 612 35.66 17.80 -10.53
N PRO A 613 35.70 19.12 -10.31
CA PRO A 613 34.74 19.78 -9.43
C PRO A 613 33.32 19.67 -10.01
N ALA A 614 32.31 19.65 -9.14
CA ALA A 614 30.92 19.68 -9.58
C ALA A 614 30.64 20.96 -10.41
N PRO A 615 29.88 20.86 -11.52
CA PRO A 615 29.45 22.04 -12.27
C PRO A 615 28.60 22.96 -11.38
N SER A 616 28.82 24.27 -11.50
CA SER A 616 28.12 25.29 -10.70
C SER A 616 27.09 26.03 -11.54
N GLY A 617 26.19 26.78 -10.90
CA GLY A 617 25.26 27.66 -11.62
C GLY A 617 24.20 26.93 -12.46
N LEU A 618 23.83 25.71 -12.06
CA LEU A 618 22.72 24.98 -12.71
C LEU A 618 21.43 25.80 -12.57
N THR A 619 20.82 26.13 -13.71
CA THR A 619 19.60 26.92 -13.79
C THR A 619 18.68 26.40 -14.88
N ILE A 620 17.38 26.58 -14.68
CA ILE A 620 16.37 26.39 -15.73
C ILE A 620 16.27 27.70 -16.50
N THR A 621 16.58 27.67 -17.79
CA THR A 621 16.57 28.85 -18.67
C THR A 621 15.26 28.99 -19.46
N SER A 622 14.53 27.90 -19.65
CA SER A 622 13.16 27.93 -20.18
C SER A 622 12.37 26.67 -19.78
N LYS A 623 11.04 26.81 -19.70
CA LYS A 623 10.07 25.74 -19.42
C LYS A 623 8.92 25.84 -20.42
N THR A 624 8.51 24.72 -20.99
CA THR A 624 7.23 24.54 -21.72
C THR A 624 6.41 23.47 -21.01
N ALA A 625 5.22 23.13 -21.54
CA ALA A 625 4.41 22.03 -21.03
C ALA A 625 5.13 20.66 -21.11
N SER A 626 6.09 20.48 -22.03
CA SER A 626 6.74 19.20 -22.29
C SER A 626 8.27 19.22 -22.30
N SER A 627 8.89 20.36 -21.97
CA SER A 627 10.36 20.48 -22.01
C SER A 627 10.92 21.52 -21.05
N PHE A 628 12.15 21.29 -20.60
CA PHE A 628 12.98 22.27 -19.89
C PHE A 628 14.30 22.46 -20.62
N SER A 629 14.83 23.69 -20.61
CA SER A 629 16.21 23.96 -20.99
C SER A 629 17.03 24.20 -19.73
N LEU A 630 18.14 23.48 -19.61
CA LEU A 630 19.07 23.58 -18.49
C LEU A 630 20.34 24.30 -18.97
N ALA A 631 20.93 25.11 -18.10
CA ALA A 631 22.25 25.69 -18.31
C ALA A 631 23.06 25.60 -17.01
N TRP A 632 24.37 25.39 -17.11
CA TRP A 632 25.31 25.38 -16.00
C TRP A 632 26.67 25.91 -16.45
N ASN A 633 27.53 26.22 -15.50
CA ASN A 633 28.90 26.62 -15.77
C ASN A 633 29.75 25.39 -16.11
N ASP A 634 30.47 25.50 -17.22
CA ASP A 634 31.41 24.49 -17.70
C ASP A 634 32.60 24.30 -16.74
N VAL A 635 33.15 23.07 -16.68
CA VAL A 635 34.21 22.64 -15.77
C VAL A 635 35.44 22.28 -16.59
N SER A 636 36.49 23.08 -16.45
CA SER A 636 37.73 22.86 -17.19
C SER A 636 38.27 21.44 -17.07
N GLY A 637 38.50 20.78 -18.20
CA GLY A 637 39.01 19.41 -18.28
C GLY A 637 37.94 18.33 -18.36
N GLU A 638 36.66 18.72 -18.41
CA GLU A 638 35.56 17.84 -18.78
C GLU A 638 35.60 17.48 -20.27
N SER A 639 34.87 16.42 -20.65
CA SER A 639 34.75 15.93 -22.03
C SER A 639 33.30 15.77 -22.46
N GLY A 640 32.38 16.26 -21.64
CA GLY A 640 30.95 16.07 -21.67
C GLY A 640 30.37 15.91 -20.26
N TYR A 641 29.10 16.27 -20.12
CA TYR A 641 28.30 15.99 -18.93
C TYR A 641 27.33 14.86 -19.22
N VAL A 642 27.15 13.95 -18.28
CA VAL A 642 25.97 13.08 -18.26
C VAL A 642 24.88 13.84 -17.50
N VAL A 643 23.75 14.09 -18.16
CA VAL A 643 22.57 14.63 -17.49
C VAL A 643 21.76 13.44 -17.02
N GLU A 644 21.66 13.29 -15.72
CA GLU A 644 20.84 12.26 -15.10
C GLU A 644 19.58 12.89 -14.53
N ARG A 645 18.45 12.21 -14.71
CA ARG A 645 17.20 12.55 -14.06
C ARG A 645 16.97 11.55 -12.95
N SER A 646 16.70 12.08 -11.78
CA SER A 646 16.10 11.32 -10.70
C SER A 646 14.68 11.86 -10.52
N ASN A 647 13.74 10.94 -10.37
CA ASN A 647 12.37 11.26 -9.97
C ASN A 647 12.21 11.11 -8.44
N ASP A 648 13.27 10.70 -7.74
CA ASP A 648 13.26 10.38 -6.32
C ASP A 648 14.38 11.07 -5.48
N GLY A 649 15.17 11.93 -6.11
CA GLY A 649 16.36 12.54 -5.52
C GLY A 649 17.49 11.56 -5.13
N ILE A 650 17.31 10.24 -5.29
CA ILE A 650 18.21 9.19 -4.79
C ILE A 650 18.77 8.35 -5.95
N ASN A 651 17.90 7.82 -6.80
CA ASN A 651 18.24 7.01 -7.96
C ASN A 651 18.26 7.89 -9.22
N TYR A 652 19.46 8.11 -9.75
CA TYR A 652 19.68 8.90 -10.95
C TYR A 652 19.79 7.98 -12.17
N ARG A 653 19.04 8.28 -13.24
CA ARG A 653 19.13 7.59 -14.53
C ARG A 653 19.62 8.57 -15.60
N PRO A 654 20.62 8.21 -16.42
CA PRO A 654 21.03 9.02 -17.56
C PRO A 654 19.88 9.31 -18.52
N ILE A 655 19.62 10.58 -18.80
CA ILE A 655 18.64 11.04 -19.80
C ILE A 655 19.28 11.71 -21.01
N GLY A 656 20.58 11.99 -20.94
CA GLY A 656 21.33 12.51 -22.08
C GLY A 656 22.79 12.79 -21.72
N THR A 657 23.56 13.16 -22.74
CA THR A 657 24.92 13.64 -22.58
C THR A 657 25.10 14.95 -23.34
N THR A 658 25.91 15.85 -22.80
CA THR A 658 26.50 16.95 -23.56
C THR A 658 27.90 16.52 -23.99
N ALA A 659 28.34 16.96 -25.17
CA ALA A 659 29.65 16.67 -25.72
C ALA A 659 30.35 17.96 -26.13
#